data_AF-A0A8J6V844-F1
#
_entry.id   AF-A0A8J6V844-F1
#
_cell.length_a   1.000
_cell.length_b   1.000
_cell.length_c   1.000
_cell.angle_alpha   90.00
_cell.angle_beta   90.00
_cell.angle_gamma   90.00
#
_symmetry.space_group_name_H-M   'P 1'
#
loop_
_entity.id
_entity.type
_entity.pdbx_description
1 polymer ?
#
loop_
_entity_poly.entity_id
_entity_poly.type
_entity_poly.pdbx_seq_one_letter_code
_entity_poly.pdbx_strand_id
1 'polypeptide(L)'
;MVAVAARKTIGLKPADPVGARFCEYFNHQWSFISAPVPEPGNKPQWTTQNSYPLEPRNLWETYKDPNIILGLRFDTETRYALIDIDRGSDYHPNNDPEKFQLIIQAAEKIGLCRHLPVQSSSSGGLHIYFFLSEPVPTLALACAIKFALQDQGLQLSAGQLETFPNAKPYSKGKPTNYNGHRLPLQVGSYLLDTDLQPLTNDISRFLDVASMHATKQDMSQLREALAAALQRQKLSYHPNTTSKAKVWKQHLETRISEGWTAPGQTNELLKDFGTYGVVWLALSGQQLINHIEKTAINAPGYQQYCSHQHEIGKRAKEWAHAAESFYVPYCSHPKRSRTYSDTFNKDTSSGAANNIVPLSDRINEQRSAQAQERVKNALSHLEATQTLPTAATARAKALIATTKQLFGVTISHKTLYKQSYLDLWHPKRHNQRCEINQPETVSNTSTESEIALVEPLENLIEEPEPLSAQDSPEIPTPPPYMKVVHALSASDAPQRHPEAAGSDFKEGYGEEKAVEPSSEVPLFIQVQVKRLEWRRMKNRINIERWVRETPGVVMTSNGPVLETEVVQTEVVQSQPVLKEDAIASSPMSENPRLIPVGGNLDNPDVSSISQAQNGAAPIGKKCLIQQITGTHLDQTIEWVEAVMVSIPNPPRQGYWAFKLDSGEWVPIFGESQWRLL
;
A
#
# COMPACT_ATOMS: atom_id res chain seq x y z
N MET A 1 -6.77 33.07 16.67
CA MET A 1 -5.30 33.16 16.51
C MET A 1 -4.86 31.94 15.70
N VAL A 2 -4.01 32.11 14.69
CA VAL A 2 -3.42 30.97 13.97
C VAL A 2 -2.30 30.39 14.85
N ALA A 3 -2.27 29.07 15.02
CA ALA A 3 -1.17 28.42 15.73
C ALA A 3 0.12 28.55 14.90
N VAL A 4 1.04 29.40 15.36
CA VAL A 4 2.38 29.49 14.78
C VAL A 4 3.08 28.17 15.06
N ALA A 5 3.36 27.40 14.01
CA ALA A 5 4.12 26.16 14.14
C ALA A 5 5.47 26.46 14.81
N ALA A 6 5.85 25.64 15.80
CA ALA A 6 7.11 25.81 16.51
C ALA A 6 8.26 25.82 15.49
N ARG A 7 9.06 26.90 15.48
CA ARG A 7 10.24 26.99 14.62
C ARG A 7 11.14 25.81 14.93
N LYS A 8 11.32 24.91 13.94
CA LYS A 8 12.22 23.75 14.03
C LYS A 8 13.58 24.26 14.50
N THR A 9 14.02 23.84 15.68
CA THR A 9 15.28 24.29 16.27
C THR A 9 16.42 23.89 15.36
N ILE A 10 17.02 24.87 14.69
CA ILE A 10 18.22 24.65 13.89
C ILE A 10 19.30 24.21 14.87
N GLY A 11 19.85 23.01 14.67
CA GLY A 11 20.93 22.47 15.48
C GLY A 11 22.13 23.41 15.55
N LEU A 12 23.00 23.21 16.54
CA LEU A 12 24.13 24.10 16.82
C LEU A 12 24.93 24.38 15.53
N LYS A 13 24.86 25.62 15.04
CA LYS A 13 25.57 26.02 13.81
C LYS A 13 27.09 25.82 13.94
N PRO A 14 27.80 25.57 12.82
CA PRO A 14 29.26 25.73 12.76
C PRO A 14 29.70 27.10 13.28
N ALA A 15 30.87 27.16 13.92
CA ALA A 15 31.53 28.42 14.29
C ALA A 15 32.16 29.11 13.07
N ASP A 16 32.48 28.32 12.05
CA ASP A 16 32.92 28.75 10.72
C ASP A 16 31.79 29.49 9.98
N PRO A 17 31.94 30.78 9.60
CA PRO A 17 30.89 31.55 8.93
C PRO A 17 30.46 30.97 7.57
N VAL A 18 31.37 30.31 6.83
CA VAL A 18 31.06 29.67 5.55
C VAL A 18 30.21 28.43 5.79
N GLY A 19 30.59 27.61 6.78
CA GLY A 19 29.79 26.47 7.23
C GLY A 19 28.41 26.88 7.77
N ALA A 20 28.35 28.00 8.51
CA ALA A 20 27.10 28.53 9.03
C ALA A 20 26.12 28.97 7.92
N ARG A 21 26.63 29.50 6.78
CA ARG A 21 25.86 29.81 5.57
C ARG A 21 25.51 28.55 4.77
N PHE A 22 26.43 27.60 4.65
CA PHE A 22 26.21 26.31 3.99
C PHE A 22 24.99 25.60 4.57
N CYS A 23 24.91 25.54 5.90
CA CYS A 23 23.80 24.93 6.64
C CYS A 23 22.46 25.71 6.61
N GLU A 24 22.38 26.86 5.93
CA GLU A 24 21.10 27.56 5.68
C GLU A 24 20.41 27.10 4.40
N TYR A 25 21.17 26.58 3.43
CA TYR A 25 20.63 25.92 2.24
C TYR A 25 20.61 24.39 2.41
N PHE A 26 21.72 23.82 2.87
CA PHE A 26 21.91 22.38 2.99
C PHE A 26 21.73 21.94 4.45
N ASN A 27 20.53 21.53 4.82
CA ASN A 27 20.25 20.97 6.14
C ASN A 27 19.10 19.96 6.08
N HIS A 28 19.45 18.68 6.21
CA HIS A 28 18.49 17.60 6.45
C HIS A 28 19.17 16.51 7.29
N GLN A 29 18.80 16.42 8.56
CA GLN A 29 19.48 15.59 9.56
C GLN A 29 19.41 14.07 9.27
N TRP A 30 18.36 13.57 8.60
CA TRP A 30 18.07 12.13 8.56
C TRP A 30 18.25 11.52 7.16
N SER A 31 18.56 10.21 7.12
CA SER A 31 18.66 9.44 5.87
C SER A 31 19.65 10.03 4.84
N PHE A 32 20.70 10.72 5.30
CA PHE A 32 21.75 11.26 4.45
C PHE A 32 22.53 10.13 3.75
N ILE A 33 23.24 10.47 2.67
CA ILE A 33 24.02 9.48 1.90
C ILE A 33 25.50 9.82 1.93
N SER A 34 26.35 8.81 1.97
CA SER A 34 27.80 8.99 1.90
C SER A 34 28.48 7.80 1.22
N ALA A 35 29.63 8.06 0.64
CA ALA A 35 30.56 7.06 0.10
C ALA A 35 32.00 7.53 0.34
N PRO A 36 32.98 6.62 0.43
CA PRO A 36 34.37 6.97 0.18
C PRO A 36 34.50 7.62 -1.21
N VAL A 37 35.49 8.50 -1.39
CA VAL A 37 35.87 8.98 -2.72
C VAL A 37 36.25 7.78 -3.59
N PRO A 38 35.64 7.61 -4.78
CA PRO A 38 35.98 6.49 -5.66
C PRO A 38 37.33 6.72 -6.35
N GLU A 39 38.04 5.63 -6.60
CA GLU A 39 39.19 5.62 -7.51
C GLU A 39 38.81 6.14 -8.91
N PRO A 40 39.74 6.76 -9.66
CA PRO A 40 39.47 7.31 -10.98
C PRO A 40 38.78 6.31 -11.93
N GLY A 41 37.64 6.70 -12.48
CA GLY A 41 36.81 5.89 -13.38
C GLY A 41 35.76 5.01 -12.69
N ASN A 42 35.83 4.79 -11.37
CA ASN A 42 34.84 4.01 -10.63
C ASN A 42 33.62 4.86 -10.19
N LYS A 43 32.45 4.21 -10.08
CA LYS A 43 31.24 4.84 -9.54
C LYS A 43 31.25 4.80 -7.99
N PRO A 44 30.81 5.88 -7.30
CA PRO A 44 30.79 5.90 -5.84
C PRO A 44 29.83 4.85 -5.25
N GLN A 45 30.27 4.19 -4.18
CA GLN A 45 29.48 3.18 -3.47
C GLN A 45 28.61 3.84 -2.39
N TRP A 46 27.52 4.48 -2.83
CA TRP A 46 26.61 5.23 -1.96
C TRP A 46 25.91 4.34 -0.91
N THR A 47 26.19 4.63 0.36
CA THR A 47 25.44 4.13 1.52
C THR A 47 24.41 5.17 1.96
N THR A 48 23.35 4.74 2.67
CA THR A 48 22.40 5.66 3.34
C THR A 48 22.53 5.48 4.84
N GLN A 49 22.89 6.55 5.56
CA GLN A 49 22.95 6.55 7.02
C GLN A 49 21.62 7.02 7.61
N ASN A 50 21.08 6.22 8.53
CA ASN A 50 19.79 6.45 9.17
C ASN A 50 19.77 6.15 10.68
N SER A 51 20.89 5.76 11.29
CA SER A 51 20.96 5.42 12.72
C SER A 51 21.03 6.65 13.65
N TYR A 52 21.45 7.81 13.15
CA TYR A 52 21.56 9.06 13.90
C TYR A 52 21.26 10.30 13.03
N PRO A 53 20.90 11.46 13.63
CA PRO A 53 20.80 12.73 12.94
C PRO A 53 22.17 13.35 12.66
N LEU A 54 22.38 13.83 11.44
CA LEU A 54 23.55 14.62 11.04
C LEU A 54 23.32 16.10 11.41
N GLU A 55 23.85 16.52 12.57
CA GLU A 55 23.74 17.91 13.02
C GLU A 55 24.61 18.88 12.19
N PRO A 56 24.26 20.18 12.11
CA PRO A 56 24.92 21.15 11.23
C PRO A 56 26.46 21.25 11.37
N ARG A 57 27.02 21.05 12.57
CA ARG A 57 28.47 20.98 12.78
C ARG A 57 29.08 19.76 12.09
N ASN A 58 28.53 18.58 12.34
CA ASN A 58 29.05 17.34 11.78
C ASN A 58 28.80 17.24 10.26
N LEU A 59 27.73 17.87 9.76
CA LEU A 59 27.53 18.10 8.33
C LEU A 59 28.68 18.90 7.72
N TRP A 60 29.08 20.03 8.34
CA TRP A 60 30.18 20.85 7.85
C TRP A 60 31.56 20.20 8.00
N GLU A 61 31.77 19.44 9.07
CA GLU A 61 32.99 18.66 9.29
C GLU A 61 33.12 17.55 8.23
N THR A 62 32.07 16.74 8.04
CA THR A 62 32.05 15.63 7.07
C THR A 62 32.08 16.13 5.63
N TYR A 63 31.46 17.28 5.32
CA TYR A 63 31.53 17.90 3.99
C TYR A 63 32.97 18.27 3.59
N LYS A 64 33.80 18.65 4.56
CA LYS A 64 35.20 19.04 4.37
C LYS A 64 36.19 17.87 4.39
N ASP A 65 35.75 16.65 4.69
CA ASP A 65 36.62 15.47 4.64
C ASP A 65 36.97 15.14 3.18
N PRO A 66 38.25 15.23 2.75
CA PRO A 66 38.63 14.97 1.36
C PRO A 66 38.49 13.49 0.97
N ASN A 67 38.26 12.58 1.93
CA ASN A 67 38.14 11.14 1.70
C ASN A 67 36.68 10.68 1.54
N ILE A 68 35.70 11.53 1.86
CA ILE A 68 34.27 11.19 1.89
C ILE A 68 33.49 12.11 0.95
N ILE A 69 32.67 11.53 0.08
CA ILE A 69 31.62 12.26 -0.62
C ILE A 69 30.30 12.13 0.15
N LEU A 70 29.57 13.23 0.24
CA LEU A 70 28.42 13.41 1.11
C LEU A 70 27.23 13.95 0.30
N GLY A 71 26.04 13.51 0.66
CA GLY A 71 24.82 13.85 -0.04
C GLY A 71 23.61 13.94 0.88
N LEU A 72 22.67 14.81 0.54
CA LEU A 72 21.47 15.06 1.33
C LEU A 72 20.20 14.70 0.57
N ARG A 73 19.17 14.40 1.35
CA ARG A 73 17.77 14.34 0.91
C ARG A 73 17.07 15.63 1.33
N PHE A 74 15.83 15.82 0.90
CA PHE A 74 15.04 17.01 1.24
C PHE A 74 14.06 16.74 2.39
N ASP A 75 13.71 17.80 3.13
CA ASP A 75 12.73 17.77 4.20
C ASP A 75 11.31 18.12 3.68
N THR A 76 10.38 18.48 4.57
CA THR A 76 9.06 19.01 4.19
C THR A 76 9.14 20.32 3.39
N GLU A 77 10.18 21.11 3.64
CA GLU A 77 10.46 22.39 2.97
C GLU A 77 11.91 22.45 2.49
N THR A 78 12.20 23.30 1.49
CA THR A 78 13.54 23.48 0.92
C THR A 78 13.76 24.93 0.47
N ARG A 79 15.03 25.36 0.45
CA ARG A 79 15.50 26.65 -0.09
C ARG A 79 16.22 26.53 -1.43
N TYR A 80 16.19 25.35 -2.04
CA TYR A 80 16.74 25.11 -3.38
C TYR A 80 16.07 23.92 -4.07
N ALA A 81 16.18 23.90 -5.38
CA ALA A 81 16.08 22.70 -6.21
C ALA A 81 17.39 22.48 -6.99
N LEU A 82 17.47 21.32 -7.61
CA LEU A 82 18.56 20.82 -8.42
C LEU A 82 17.96 19.98 -9.56
N ILE A 83 18.45 20.16 -10.78
CA ILE A 83 18.26 19.22 -11.90
C ILE A 83 19.62 18.56 -12.18
N ASP A 84 19.64 17.25 -12.31
CA ASP A 84 20.84 16.45 -12.56
C ASP A 84 20.76 15.85 -13.98
N ILE A 85 21.86 16.01 -14.73
CA ILE A 85 21.96 15.65 -16.15
C ILE A 85 23.29 14.93 -16.36
N ASP A 86 23.23 13.63 -16.59
CA ASP A 86 24.41 12.77 -16.76
C ASP A 86 25.18 13.14 -18.05
N ARG A 87 26.50 12.93 -18.09
CA ARG A 87 27.35 13.33 -19.24
C ARG A 87 26.88 12.68 -20.56
N GLY A 88 26.41 11.44 -20.48
CA GLY A 88 25.87 10.67 -21.60
C GLY A 88 24.37 10.89 -21.84
N SER A 89 23.79 12.00 -21.36
CA SER A 89 22.37 12.28 -21.55
C SER A 89 22.07 12.96 -22.87
N ASP A 90 20.94 12.58 -23.48
CA ASP A 90 20.28 13.31 -24.56
C ASP A 90 19.97 14.77 -24.20
N TYR A 91 19.90 15.13 -22.91
CA TYR A 91 19.63 16.49 -22.41
C TYR A 91 20.91 17.27 -22.05
N HIS A 92 22.08 16.65 -22.16
CA HIS A 92 23.35 17.28 -21.83
C HIS A 92 23.77 18.23 -22.96
N PRO A 93 24.19 19.49 -22.70
CA PRO A 93 24.39 20.50 -23.75
C PRO A 93 25.50 20.18 -24.76
N ASN A 94 26.50 19.36 -24.41
CA ASN A 94 27.47 18.83 -25.39
C ASN A 94 26.86 17.83 -26.40
N ASN A 95 25.67 17.29 -26.14
CA ASN A 95 25.00 16.28 -26.95
C ASN A 95 23.77 16.90 -27.64
N ASP A 96 23.01 17.75 -26.92
CA ASP A 96 21.88 18.53 -27.45
C ASP A 96 21.76 19.88 -26.70
N PRO A 97 22.26 20.99 -27.29
CA PRO A 97 22.11 22.32 -26.70
C PRO A 97 20.65 22.79 -26.61
N GLU A 98 19.79 22.39 -27.54
CA GLU A 98 18.41 22.88 -27.63
C GLU A 98 17.54 22.28 -26.53
N LYS A 99 17.65 20.97 -26.28
CA LYS A 99 17.00 20.31 -25.14
C LYS A 99 17.48 20.87 -23.79
N PHE A 100 18.76 21.22 -23.67
CA PHE A 100 19.25 21.90 -22.47
C PHE A 100 18.58 23.27 -22.28
N GLN A 101 18.43 24.06 -23.34
CA GLN A 101 17.70 25.33 -23.27
C GLN A 101 16.21 25.14 -22.95
N LEU A 102 15.56 24.08 -23.44
CA LEU A 102 14.18 23.75 -23.07
C LEU A 102 14.02 23.43 -21.57
N ILE A 103 15.03 22.81 -20.93
CA ILE A 103 15.04 22.60 -19.47
C ILE A 103 15.10 23.93 -18.71
N ILE A 104 15.96 24.86 -19.13
CA ILE A 104 16.07 26.19 -18.50
C ILE A 104 14.79 26.99 -18.71
N GLN A 105 14.21 26.98 -19.91
CA GLN A 105 12.94 27.64 -20.21
C GLN A 105 11.76 27.03 -19.44
N ALA A 106 11.73 25.71 -19.23
CA ALA A 106 10.74 25.06 -18.39
C ALA A 106 10.83 25.55 -16.92
N ALA A 107 12.03 25.67 -16.38
CA ALA A 107 12.25 26.19 -15.03
C ALA A 107 11.86 27.68 -14.91
N GLU A 108 12.24 28.52 -15.89
CA GLU A 108 11.88 29.94 -15.90
C GLU A 108 10.36 30.16 -16.02
N LYS A 109 9.63 29.30 -16.76
CA LYS A 109 8.15 29.32 -16.86
C LYS A 109 7.42 29.09 -15.52
N ILE A 110 8.11 28.60 -14.49
CA ILE A 110 7.60 28.46 -13.11
C ILE A 110 8.33 29.37 -12.11
N GLY A 111 8.95 30.45 -12.57
CA GLY A 111 9.60 31.46 -11.73
C GLY A 111 11.02 31.11 -11.25
N LEU A 112 11.60 29.99 -11.69
CA LEU A 112 12.99 29.62 -11.40
C LEU A 112 13.95 30.28 -12.41
N CYS A 113 13.89 31.61 -12.49
CA CYS A 113 14.53 32.44 -13.52
C CYS A 113 16.08 32.41 -13.48
N ARG A 114 16.73 32.01 -12.38
CA ARG A 114 18.21 31.95 -12.31
C ARG A 114 18.70 30.60 -11.79
N HIS A 115 19.56 29.97 -12.58
CA HIS A 115 20.21 28.70 -12.28
C HIS A 115 21.71 28.90 -11.99
N LEU A 116 22.35 27.92 -11.36
CA LEU A 116 23.78 27.90 -11.07
C LEU A 116 24.36 26.54 -11.53
N PRO A 117 25.09 26.50 -12.66
CA PRO A 117 25.62 25.25 -13.20
C PRO A 117 26.86 24.78 -12.44
N VAL A 118 26.91 23.50 -12.11
CA VAL A 118 27.99 22.83 -11.38
C VAL A 118 28.29 21.51 -12.09
N GLN A 119 29.56 21.20 -12.39
CA GLN A 119 29.96 19.85 -12.76
C GLN A 119 29.77 18.95 -11.52
N SER A 120 29.02 17.86 -11.63
CA SER A 120 28.65 16.99 -10.48
C SER A 120 29.78 16.05 -10.06
N SER A 121 30.62 15.62 -11.01
CA SER A 121 31.79 14.77 -10.79
C SER A 121 32.76 14.81 -11.98
N SER A 122 33.90 14.12 -11.88
CA SER A 122 34.92 14.01 -12.93
C SER A 122 34.43 13.35 -14.24
N SER A 123 33.21 12.81 -14.29
CA SER A 123 32.57 12.38 -15.55
C SER A 123 32.12 13.54 -16.44
N GLY A 124 32.04 14.76 -15.91
CA GLY A 124 31.53 15.93 -16.64
C GLY A 124 29.99 15.99 -16.72
N GLY A 125 29.26 15.27 -15.87
CA GLY A 125 27.81 15.46 -15.68
C GLY A 125 27.49 16.78 -14.95
N LEU A 126 26.24 17.24 -15.02
CA LEU A 126 25.83 18.58 -14.59
C LEU A 126 24.75 18.57 -13.50
N HIS A 127 25.05 19.26 -12.41
CA HIS A 127 24.11 19.72 -11.40
C HIS A 127 23.69 21.17 -11.69
N ILE A 128 22.43 21.40 -12.04
CA ILE A 128 21.85 22.74 -12.27
C ILE A 128 21.04 23.16 -11.04
N TYR A 129 21.63 23.96 -10.15
CA TYR A 129 20.99 24.41 -8.91
C TYR A 129 20.09 25.64 -9.12
N PHE A 130 18.95 25.68 -8.43
CA PHE A 130 18.03 26.82 -8.38
C PHE A 130 17.78 27.19 -6.91
N PHE A 131 18.44 28.25 -6.43
CA PHE A 131 18.32 28.71 -5.04
C PHE A 131 17.15 29.66 -4.83
N LEU A 132 16.55 29.67 -3.63
CA LEU A 132 15.33 30.40 -3.29
C LEU A 132 15.56 31.31 -2.08
N SER A 133 14.98 32.53 -2.09
CA SER A 133 15.10 33.51 -1.00
C SER A 133 14.35 33.11 0.27
N GLU A 134 13.29 32.30 0.15
CA GLU A 134 12.45 31.78 1.24
C GLU A 134 12.28 30.26 1.10
N PRO A 135 11.95 29.52 2.18
CA PRO A 135 11.69 28.09 2.09
C PRO A 135 10.31 27.85 1.45
N VAL A 136 10.23 26.84 0.57
CA VAL A 136 8.97 26.43 -0.08
C VAL A 136 8.67 24.95 0.17
N PRO A 137 7.39 24.51 0.13
CA PRO A 137 7.04 23.10 0.34
C PRO A 137 7.68 22.18 -0.73
N THR A 138 8.55 21.28 -0.28
CA THR A 138 9.39 20.44 -1.15
C THR A 138 8.59 19.62 -2.18
N LEU A 139 7.45 19.07 -1.77
CA LEU A 139 6.60 18.28 -2.66
C LEU A 139 5.93 19.14 -3.74
N ALA A 140 5.60 20.40 -3.43
CA ALA A 140 5.05 21.32 -4.41
C ALA A 140 6.10 21.68 -5.46
N LEU A 141 7.33 21.95 -5.03
CA LEU A 141 8.46 22.27 -5.91
C LEU A 141 8.81 21.10 -6.83
N ALA A 142 8.86 19.90 -6.28
CA ALA A 142 9.04 18.66 -7.04
C ALA A 142 7.97 18.45 -8.11
N CYS A 143 6.70 18.72 -7.79
CA CYS A 143 5.60 18.62 -8.75
C CYS A 143 5.66 19.74 -9.81
N ALA A 144 6.00 20.97 -9.43
CA ALA A 144 6.09 22.11 -10.34
C ALA A 144 7.18 21.89 -11.40
N ILE A 145 8.40 21.54 -10.97
CA ILE A 145 9.53 21.25 -11.86
C ILE A 145 9.18 20.07 -12.78
N LYS A 146 8.66 18.97 -12.22
CA LYS A 146 8.22 17.81 -13.02
C LYS A 146 7.22 18.21 -14.11
N PHE A 147 6.15 18.92 -13.75
CA PHE A 147 5.12 19.26 -14.73
C PHE A 147 5.60 20.27 -15.77
N ALA A 148 6.42 21.26 -15.38
CA ALA A 148 7.00 22.21 -16.32
C ALA A 148 7.88 21.51 -17.37
N LEU A 149 8.70 20.54 -16.96
CA LEU A 149 9.53 19.74 -17.88
C LEU A 149 8.65 18.85 -18.79
N GLN A 150 7.67 18.15 -18.21
CA GLN A 150 6.74 17.31 -18.97
C GLN A 150 5.89 18.10 -19.98
N ASP A 151 5.51 19.34 -19.66
CA ASP A 151 4.76 20.23 -20.55
C ASP A 151 5.64 20.80 -21.69
N GLN A 152 6.96 20.60 -21.65
CA GLN A 152 7.89 20.81 -22.77
C GLN A 152 8.27 19.49 -23.47
N GLY A 153 7.58 18.39 -23.18
CA GLY A 153 7.86 17.06 -23.75
C GLY A 153 9.07 16.34 -23.15
N LEU A 154 9.75 16.95 -22.17
CA LEU A 154 10.98 16.43 -21.57
C LEU A 154 10.63 15.29 -20.60
N GLN A 155 11.32 14.16 -20.74
CA GLN A 155 11.03 12.93 -19.98
C GLN A 155 12.02 12.74 -18.84
N LEU A 156 11.50 12.64 -17.61
CA LEU A 156 12.30 12.32 -16.43
C LEU A 156 12.65 10.84 -16.39
N SER A 157 13.94 10.52 -16.42
CA SER A 157 14.45 9.14 -16.34
C SER A 157 15.86 9.13 -15.74
N ALA A 158 16.18 8.03 -15.04
CA ALA A 158 17.43 7.91 -14.29
C ALA A 158 18.65 7.86 -15.21
N GLY A 159 19.73 8.55 -14.85
CA GLY A 159 20.92 8.69 -15.70
C GLY A 159 20.67 9.44 -17.02
N GLN A 160 19.63 10.29 -17.06
CA GLN A 160 19.32 11.18 -18.18
C GLN A 160 18.89 12.56 -17.67
N LEU A 161 17.72 12.62 -17.01
CA LEU A 161 17.15 13.87 -16.49
C LEU A 161 16.44 13.57 -15.16
N GLU A 162 17.11 13.90 -14.05
CA GLU A 162 16.58 13.70 -12.71
C GLU A 162 16.34 15.04 -12.00
N THR A 163 15.30 15.07 -11.16
CA THR A 163 14.86 16.29 -10.45
C THR A 163 14.96 16.09 -8.95
N PHE A 164 15.57 17.05 -8.26
CA PHE A 164 15.86 17.03 -6.83
C PHE A 164 15.32 18.33 -6.20
N PRO A 165 14.20 18.30 -5.46
CA PRO A 165 13.43 17.14 -5.02
C PRO A 165 12.63 16.45 -6.13
N ASN A 166 12.46 15.13 -6.00
CA ASN A 166 11.65 14.32 -6.91
C ASN A 166 10.18 14.22 -6.45
N ALA A 167 9.25 14.07 -7.42
CA ALA A 167 7.82 13.99 -7.15
C ALA A 167 7.43 12.61 -6.59
N LYS A 168 7.82 12.36 -5.33
CA LYS A 168 7.73 11.05 -4.67
C LYS A 168 6.30 10.49 -4.59
N PRO A 169 6.10 9.17 -4.77
CA PRO A 169 4.78 8.56 -4.67
C PRO A 169 4.27 8.60 -3.23
N TYR A 170 2.96 8.76 -3.08
CA TYR A 170 2.27 8.60 -1.80
C TYR A 170 2.25 7.12 -1.39
N SER A 171 2.59 6.84 -0.13
CA SER A 171 2.60 5.50 0.45
C SER A 171 1.74 5.48 1.73
N LYS A 172 0.92 4.44 1.89
CA LYS A 172 0.11 4.24 3.10
C LYS A 172 0.95 3.59 4.19
N GLY A 173 1.11 4.28 5.32
CA GLY A 173 1.71 3.72 6.55
C GLY A 173 3.23 3.84 6.67
N LYS A 174 3.95 4.32 5.64
CA LYS A 174 5.37 4.73 5.76
C LYS A 174 5.62 5.98 4.91
N PRO A 175 6.27 7.04 5.45
CA PRO A 175 6.68 8.18 4.64
C PRO A 175 7.73 7.72 3.61
N THR A 176 7.58 8.16 2.37
CA THR A 176 8.61 8.02 1.34
C THR A 176 9.65 9.12 1.51
N ASN A 177 10.94 8.75 1.45
CA ASN A 177 12.03 9.73 1.35
C ASN A 177 12.09 10.29 -0.07
N TYR A 178 12.67 11.48 -0.23
CA TYR A 178 13.09 11.97 -1.55
C TYR A 178 14.40 11.28 -1.97
N ASN A 179 14.73 11.34 -3.26
CA ASN A 179 16.05 10.94 -3.74
C ASN A 179 17.12 11.84 -3.07
N GLY A 180 18.31 11.28 -2.83
CA GLY A 180 19.45 12.01 -2.32
C GLY A 180 20.39 12.39 -3.46
N HIS A 181 20.87 13.62 -3.47
CA HIS A 181 21.90 14.10 -4.40
C HIS A 181 23.26 14.18 -3.70
N ARG A 182 24.32 14.42 -4.48
CA ARG A 182 25.64 14.82 -3.96
C ARG A 182 25.67 16.31 -3.62
N LEU A 183 26.34 16.68 -2.53
CA LEU A 183 26.60 18.08 -2.19
C LEU A 183 27.60 18.74 -3.17
N PRO A 184 27.48 20.05 -3.44
CA PRO A 184 28.27 20.73 -4.46
C PRO A 184 29.75 20.85 -4.08
N LEU A 185 30.63 20.92 -5.08
CA LEU A 185 32.06 21.27 -4.98
C LEU A 185 32.95 20.32 -4.14
N GLN A 186 32.48 19.11 -3.89
CA GLN A 186 33.34 18.01 -3.42
C GLN A 186 34.25 17.47 -4.56
N VAL A 187 35.16 16.54 -4.27
CA VAL A 187 36.17 16.00 -5.22
C VAL A 187 35.63 15.77 -6.65
N GLY A 188 36.24 16.43 -7.64
CA GLY A 188 35.86 16.38 -9.06
C GLY A 188 34.62 17.21 -9.45
N SER A 189 34.03 17.96 -8.53
CA SER A 189 32.93 18.90 -8.77
C SER A 189 33.45 20.34 -8.80
N TYR A 190 32.95 21.14 -9.75
CA TYR A 190 33.37 22.52 -9.98
C TYR A 190 32.16 23.39 -10.30
N LEU A 191 32.15 24.63 -9.79
CA LEU A 191 31.24 25.68 -10.25
C LEU A 191 31.64 26.03 -11.67
N LEU A 192 30.65 26.15 -12.57
CA LEU A 192 30.86 26.45 -13.97
C LEU A 192 30.51 27.91 -14.28
N ASP A 193 31.07 28.42 -15.38
CA ASP A 193 30.69 29.71 -15.97
C ASP A 193 29.53 29.56 -16.97
N THR A 194 29.25 30.62 -17.75
CA THR A 194 28.20 30.67 -18.77
C THR A 194 28.46 29.75 -19.96
N ASP A 195 29.72 29.44 -20.25
CA ASP A 195 30.16 28.56 -21.32
C ASP A 195 30.37 27.12 -20.82
N LEU A 196 29.89 26.86 -19.59
CA LEU A 196 29.96 25.60 -18.86
C LEU A 196 31.39 25.09 -18.61
N GLN A 197 32.37 25.99 -18.56
CA GLN A 197 33.76 25.65 -18.25
C GLN A 197 34.02 25.70 -16.73
N PRO A 198 34.92 24.85 -16.19
CA PRO A 198 35.25 24.86 -14.77
C PRO A 198 35.86 26.18 -14.29
N LEU A 199 35.11 26.92 -13.46
CA LEU A 199 35.49 28.25 -12.96
C LEU A 199 36.20 28.19 -11.60
N THR A 200 35.70 27.38 -10.65
CA THR A 200 36.27 27.25 -9.30
C THR A 200 35.68 26.06 -8.52
N ASN A 201 36.36 25.63 -7.46
CA ASN A 201 35.81 24.75 -6.41
C ASN A 201 35.64 25.46 -5.05
N ASP A 202 35.72 26.80 -4.99
CA ASP A 202 35.47 27.55 -3.76
C ASP A 202 33.98 27.57 -3.37
N ILE A 203 33.68 26.97 -2.22
CA ILE A 203 32.35 26.93 -1.63
C ILE A 203 31.88 28.30 -1.10
N SER A 204 32.78 29.22 -0.75
CA SER A 204 32.37 30.58 -0.37
C SER A 204 31.79 31.33 -1.57
N ARG A 205 32.54 31.39 -2.68
CA ARG A 205 32.08 32.00 -3.93
C ARG A 205 30.81 31.33 -4.49
N PHE A 206 30.68 30.01 -4.33
CA PHE A 206 29.42 29.32 -4.65
C PHE A 206 28.24 29.82 -3.82
N LEU A 207 28.41 29.96 -2.50
CA LEU A 207 27.37 30.47 -1.61
C LEU A 207 27.04 31.95 -1.88
N ASP A 208 28.01 32.75 -2.33
CA ASP A 208 27.78 34.15 -2.75
C ASP A 208 26.91 34.24 -4.01
N VAL A 209 27.22 33.43 -5.04
CA VAL A 209 26.40 33.38 -6.26
C VAL A 209 25.04 32.74 -5.98
N ALA A 210 24.96 31.71 -5.15
CA ALA A 210 23.71 31.09 -4.70
C ALA A 210 22.78 32.11 -4.02
N SER A 211 23.30 32.93 -3.09
CA SER A 211 22.53 34.01 -2.47
C SER A 211 22.13 35.11 -3.46
N MET A 212 22.98 35.44 -4.45
CA MET A 212 22.64 36.38 -5.51
C MET A 212 21.56 35.84 -6.47
N HIS A 213 21.53 34.54 -6.74
CA HIS A 213 20.53 33.93 -7.62
C HIS A 213 19.20 33.73 -6.88
N ALA A 214 19.24 33.46 -5.57
CA ALA A 214 18.07 33.39 -4.70
C ALA A 214 17.23 34.69 -4.69
N THR A 215 17.85 35.87 -4.82
CA THR A 215 17.13 37.15 -4.90
C THR A 215 16.60 37.50 -6.29
N LYS A 216 16.88 36.66 -7.30
CA LYS A 216 16.54 36.89 -8.72
C LYS A 216 15.55 35.86 -9.30
N GLN A 217 14.89 35.09 -8.44
CA GLN A 217 13.77 34.21 -8.81
C GLN A 217 12.44 34.99 -8.77
N ASP A 218 11.48 34.68 -9.65
CA ASP A 218 10.11 35.17 -9.48
C ASP A 218 9.38 34.30 -8.46
N MET A 219 9.48 34.72 -7.19
CA MET A 219 8.76 34.08 -6.08
C MET A 219 7.24 34.27 -6.13
N SER A 220 6.69 35.15 -6.97
CA SER A 220 5.23 35.26 -7.17
C SER A 220 4.76 34.16 -8.12
N GLN A 221 5.32 34.13 -9.33
CA GLN A 221 5.09 33.11 -10.35
C GLN A 221 5.36 31.70 -9.79
N LEU A 222 6.42 31.52 -9.01
CA LEU A 222 6.71 30.25 -8.35
C LEU A 222 5.61 29.86 -7.36
N ARG A 223 5.11 30.75 -6.50
CA ARG A 223 4.04 30.39 -5.54
C ARG A 223 2.74 30.00 -6.24
N GLU A 224 2.40 30.65 -7.35
CA GLU A 224 1.27 30.27 -8.21
C GLU A 224 1.49 28.90 -8.86
N ALA A 225 2.67 28.66 -9.45
CA ALA A 225 3.03 27.38 -10.04
C ALA A 225 3.05 26.22 -9.01
N LEU A 226 3.54 26.46 -7.79
CA LEU A 226 3.51 25.50 -6.67
C LEU A 226 2.07 25.10 -6.30
N ALA A 227 1.15 26.07 -6.25
CA ALA A 227 -0.25 25.81 -5.95
C ALA A 227 -0.94 25.02 -7.08
N ALA A 228 -0.76 25.47 -8.33
CA ALA A 228 -1.29 24.80 -9.52
C ALA A 228 -0.74 23.37 -9.67
N ALA A 229 0.56 23.15 -9.43
CA ALA A 229 1.20 21.85 -9.47
C ALA A 229 0.69 20.89 -8.38
N LEU A 230 0.43 21.37 -7.16
CA LEU A 230 -0.22 20.55 -6.13
C LEU A 230 -1.66 20.20 -6.51
N GLN A 231 -2.41 21.10 -7.14
CA GLN A 231 -3.76 20.80 -7.64
C GLN A 231 -3.71 19.77 -8.78
N ARG A 232 -2.83 19.96 -9.76
CA ARG A 232 -2.59 19.00 -10.85
C ARG A 232 -2.18 17.63 -10.31
N GLN A 233 -1.23 17.56 -9.37
CA GLN A 233 -0.82 16.29 -8.75
C GLN A 233 -1.96 15.59 -7.99
N LYS A 234 -2.85 16.33 -7.31
CA LYS A 234 -4.05 15.76 -6.66
C LYS A 234 -5.03 15.18 -7.68
N LEU A 235 -5.22 15.84 -8.82
CA LEU A 235 -6.08 15.38 -9.91
C LEU A 235 -5.46 14.20 -10.68
N SER A 236 -4.16 14.23 -10.94
CA SER A 236 -3.39 13.16 -11.59
C SER A 236 -3.17 11.93 -10.69
N TYR A 237 -3.40 12.05 -9.37
CA TYR A 237 -3.32 10.92 -8.45
C TYR A 237 -4.56 10.02 -8.56
N HIS A 238 -4.62 9.27 -9.66
CA HIS A 238 -5.32 7.99 -9.68
C HIS A 238 -4.40 6.96 -9.01
N PRO A 239 -4.77 6.34 -7.87
CA PRO A 239 -4.05 5.20 -7.34
C PRO A 239 -3.94 4.13 -8.42
N ASN A 240 -2.71 3.74 -8.78
CA ASN A 240 -2.34 2.94 -9.95
C ASN A 240 -3.47 2.02 -10.42
N THR A 241 -4.11 2.38 -11.54
CA THR A 241 -5.25 1.65 -12.11
C THR A 241 -4.88 0.18 -12.21
N THR A 242 -5.48 -0.63 -11.35
CA THR A 242 -5.05 -2.02 -11.15
C THR A 242 -5.22 -2.81 -12.45
N SER A 243 -4.49 -3.90 -12.66
CA SER A 243 -4.64 -4.73 -13.86
C SER A 243 -6.11 -5.10 -14.12
N LYS A 244 -6.84 -5.51 -13.07
CA LYS A 244 -8.29 -5.76 -13.10
C LYS A 244 -9.11 -4.53 -13.54
N ALA A 245 -8.74 -3.34 -13.09
CA ALA A 245 -9.45 -2.10 -13.44
C ALA A 245 -9.10 -1.59 -14.86
N LYS A 246 -7.88 -1.81 -15.35
CA LYS A 246 -7.51 -1.58 -16.76
C LYS A 246 -8.31 -2.49 -17.69
N VAL A 247 -8.34 -3.79 -17.38
CA VAL A 247 -9.14 -4.80 -18.10
C VAL A 247 -10.63 -4.43 -18.07
N TRP A 248 -11.18 -4.03 -16.91
CA TRP A 248 -12.57 -3.59 -16.83
C TRP A 248 -12.85 -2.32 -17.64
N LYS A 249 -11.94 -1.34 -17.65
CA LYS A 249 -12.05 -0.15 -18.52
C LYS A 249 -12.06 -0.57 -19.99
N GLN A 250 -11.09 -1.38 -20.41
CA GLN A 250 -10.97 -1.86 -21.79
C GLN A 250 -12.22 -2.62 -22.24
N HIS A 251 -12.73 -3.57 -21.42
CA HIS A 251 -13.96 -4.30 -21.74
C HIS A 251 -15.18 -3.37 -21.87
N LEU A 252 -15.23 -2.29 -21.09
CA LEU A 252 -16.29 -1.28 -21.15
C LEU A 252 -16.14 -0.42 -22.42
N GLU A 253 -14.93 0.00 -22.76
CA GLU A 253 -14.62 0.73 -24.00
C GLU A 253 -14.94 -0.11 -25.25
N THR A 254 -14.63 -1.42 -25.24
CA THR A 254 -15.00 -2.37 -26.30
C THR A 254 -16.51 -2.40 -26.53
N ARG A 255 -17.34 -2.67 -25.51
CA ARG A 255 -18.82 -2.70 -25.69
C ARG A 255 -19.40 -1.36 -26.12
N ILE A 256 -18.80 -0.24 -25.67
CA ILE A 256 -19.21 1.11 -26.10
C ILE A 256 -18.85 1.36 -27.57
N SER A 257 -17.73 0.81 -28.06
CA SER A 257 -17.31 0.90 -29.47
C SER A 257 -18.05 -0.04 -30.41
N GLU A 258 -18.46 -1.22 -29.94
CA GLU A 258 -19.34 -2.16 -30.65
C GLU A 258 -20.75 -1.57 -30.81
N GLY A 259 -21.24 -0.89 -29.77
CA GLY A 259 -22.51 -0.16 -29.80
C GLY A 259 -23.72 -1.09 -29.80
N TRP A 260 -24.66 -0.82 -30.70
CA TRP A 260 -25.95 -1.50 -30.78
C TRP A 260 -25.89 -2.62 -31.84
N THR A 261 -26.17 -3.86 -31.42
CA THR A 261 -26.12 -5.04 -32.30
C THR A 261 -27.45 -5.80 -32.37
N ALA A 262 -28.37 -5.58 -31.43
CA ALA A 262 -29.69 -6.21 -31.41
C ALA A 262 -30.77 -5.34 -30.70
N PRO A 263 -32.06 -5.54 -31.00
CA PRO A 263 -33.14 -4.87 -30.27
C PRO A 263 -33.13 -5.20 -28.77
N GLY A 264 -33.65 -4.28 -27.94
CA GLY A 264 -33.79 -4.47 -26.49
C GLY A 264 -32.58 -4.06 -25.64
N GLN A 265 -31.38 -3.93 -26.23
CA GLN A 265 -30.11 -3.60 -25.55
C GLN A 265 -30.06 -2.24 -24.81
N THR A 266 -31.11 -1.41 -24.92
CA THR A 266 -31.13 -0.02 -24.41
C THR A 266 -30.76 0.09 -22.93
N ASN A 267 -31.24 -0.80 -22.09
CA ASN A 267 -30.94 -0.74 -20.65
C ASN A 267 -29.50 -1.11 -20.32
N GLU A 268 -28.84 -1.92 -21.15
CA GLU A 268 -27.47 -2.39 -20.90
C GLU A 268 -26.45 -1.40 -21.44
N LEU A 269 -26.68 -0.86 -22.64
CA LEU A 269 -25.83 0.17 -23.24
C LEU A 269 -25.91 1.51 -22.49
N LEU A 270 -27.12 1.99 -22.12
CA LEU A 270 -27.24 3.22 -21.31
C LEU A 270 -26.61 3.07 -19.91
N LYS A 271 -26.67 1.87 -19.32
CA LYS A 271 -25.95 1.53 -18.08
C LYS A 271 -24.44 1.61 -18.29
N ASP A 272 -23.91 1.06 -19.39
CA ASP A 272 -22.47 1.06 -19.66
C ASP A 272 -21.95 2.48 -19.98
N PHE A 273 -22.66 3.28 -20.79
CA PHE A 273 -22.34 4.70 -21.00
C PHE A 273 -22.36 5.48 -19.68
N GLY A 274 -23.37 5.25 -18.82
CA GLY A 274 -23.46 5.89 -17.51
C GLY A 274 -22.37 5.46 -16.54
N THR A 275 -21.99 4.18 -16.58
CA THR A 275 -20.88 3.62 -15.81
C THR A 275 -19.55 4.25 -16.25
N TYR A 276 -19.32 4.37 -17.56
CA TYR A 276 -18.12 5.00 -18.10
C TYR A 276 -18.04 6.50 -17.74
N GLY A 277 -19.15 7.21 -17.93
CA GLY A 277 -19.28 8.63 -17.59
C GLY A 277 -18.99 8.91 -16.11
N VAL A 278 -19.54 8.14 -15.17
CA VAL A 278 -19.31 8.33 -13.73
C VAL A 278 -17.92 7.85 -13.31
N VAL A 279 -17.50 6.64 -13.71
CA VAL A 279 -16.30 6.00 -13.17
C VAL A 279 -15.02 6.55 -13.80
N TRP A 280 -15.00 6.72 -15.13
CA TRP A 280 -13.77 7.04 -15.87
C TRP A 280 -13.68 8.49 -16.34
N LEU A 281 -14.82 9.15 -16.58
CA LEU A 281 -14.88 10.57 -16.94
C LEU A 281 -15.27 11.50 -15.78
N ALA A 282 -15.59 10.94 -14.60
CA ALA A 282 -16.01 11.66 -13.39
C ALA A 282 -17.19 12.64 -13.56
N LEU A 283 -18.05 12.41 -14.57
CA LEU A 283 -19.19 13.25 -14.89
C LEU A 283 -20.33 13.10 -13.89
N SER A 284 -21.13 14.16 -13.73
CA SER A 284 -22.29 14.20 -12.84
C SER A 284 -23.39 15.11 -13.40
N GLY A 285 -24.62 14.96 -12.87
CA GLY A 285 -25.77 15.77 -13.24
C GLY A 285 -25.98 15.90 -14.75
N GLN A 286 -26.22 17.12 -15.24
CA GLN A 286 -26.49 17.36 -16.66
C GLN A 286 -25.33 17.00 -17.59
N GLN A 287 -24.08 17.05 -17.13
CA GLN A 287 -22.93 16.62 -17.94
C GLN A 287 -22.96 15.12 -18.22
N LEU A 288 -23.35 14.32 -17.21
CA LEU A 288 -23.52 12.88 -17.35
C LEU A 288 -24.71 12.54 -18.26
N ILE A 289 -25.85 13.23 -18.10
CA ILE A 289 -27.03 13.05 -18.96
C ILE A 289 -26.66 13.29 -20.43
N ASN A 290 -26.04 14.45 -20.72
CA ASN A 290 -25.59 14.81 -22.06
C ASN A 290 -24.56 13.82 -22.62
N HIS A 291 -23.67 13.27 -21.80
CA HIS A 291 -22.71 12.25 -22.22
C HIS A 291 -23.39 10.92 -22.57
N ILE A 292 -24.31 10.43 -21.74
CA ILE A 292 -25.05 9.18 -22.00
C ILE A 292 -25.88 9.31 -23.29
N GLU A 293 -26.62 10.41 -23.44
CA GLU A 293 -27.43 10.68 -24.63
C GLU A 293 -26.58 10.81 -25.90
N LYS A 294 -25.52 11.63 -25.85
CA LYS A 294 -24.61 11.78 -27.00
C LYS A 294 -23.92 10.48 -27.36
N THR A 295 -23.47 9.69 -26.39
CA THR A 295 -22.82 8.39 -26.66
C THR A 295 -23.80 7.40 -27.26
N ALA A 296 -25.04 7.34 -26.74
CA ALA A 296 -26.10 6.49 -27.27
C ALA A 296 -26.43 6.77 -28.74
N ILE A 297 -26.55 8.06 -29.10
CA ILE A 297 -26.90 8.51 -30.46
C ILE A 297 -25.75 8.27 -31.47
N ASN A 298 -24.49 8.40 -31.03
CA ASN A 298 -23.31 8.25 -31.91
C ASN A 298 -22.75 6.82 -31.95
N ALA A 299 -23.25 5.89 -31.12
CA ALA A 299 -22.82 4.49 -31.15
C ALA A 299 -23.33 3.76 -32.40
N PRO A 300 -22.54 2.85 -33.01
CA PRO A 300 -22.95 2.08 -34.19
C PRO A 300 -24.30 1.37 -34.00
N GLY A 301 -25.10 1.27 -35.07
CA GLY A 301 -26.39 0.57 -35.04
C GLY A 301 -27.54 1.27 -34.29
N TYR A 302 -27.34 2.45 -33.69
CA TYR A 302 -28.37 3.18 -32.92
C TYR A 302 -29.70 3.34 -33.69
N GLN A 303 -29.65 3.75 -34.96
CA GLN A 303 -30.86 3.92 -35.78
C GLN A 303 -31.56 2.60 -36.13
N GLN A 304 -30.83 1.49 -36.18
CA GLN A 304 -31.34 0.17 -36.57
C GLN A 304 -31.93 -0.62 -35.40
N TYR A 305 -31.37 -0.48 -34.19
CA TYR A 305 -31.69 -1.36 -33.06
C TYR A 305 -32.26 -0.65 -31.82
N CYS A 306 -32.13 0.67 -31.68
CA CYS A 306 -32.65 1.39 -30.51
C CYS A 306 -34.14 1.74 -30.63
N SER A 307 -35.04 0.87 -30.17
CA SER A 307 -36.49 1.16 -30.17
C SER A 307 -36.91 2.37 -29.30
N HIS A 308 -36.02 2.87 -28.43
CA HIS A 308 -36.26 4.02 -27.55
C HIS A 308 -35.75 5.36 -28.11
N GLN A 309 -35.42 5.47 -29.40
CA GLN A 309 -34.96 6.72 -30.05
C GLN A 309 -35.80 7.95 -29.65
N HIS A 310 -37.12 7.83 -29.72
CA HIS A 310 -38.09 8.89 -29.44
C HIS A 310 -38.11 9.40 -27.99
N GLU A 311 -37.47 8.70 -27.04
CA GLU A 311 -37.37 9.11 -25.63
C GLU A 311 -35.94 9.03 -25.08
N ILE A 312 -34.92 9.00 -25.95
CA ILE A 312 -33.55 8.65 -25.56
C ILE A 312 -32.99 9.53 -24.44
N GLY A 313 -33.20 10.85 -24.47
CA GLY A 313 -32.75 11.78 -23.40
C GLY A 313 -33.44 11.57 -22.05
N LYS A 314 -34.71 11.13 -22.05
CA LYS A 314 -35.41 10.72 -20.82
C LYS A 314 -34.78 9.46 -20.25
N ARG A 315 -34.52 8.45 -21.08
CA ARG A 315 -33.90 7.17 -20.69
C ARG A 315 -32.44 7.39 -20.24
N ALA A 316 -31.72 8.31 -20.89
CA ALA A 316 -30.39 8.76 -20.48
C ALA A 316 -30.41 9.45 -19.10
N LYS A 317 -31.44 10.27 -18.82
CA LYS A 317 -31.63 10.88 -17.49
C LYS A 317 -31.96 9.86 -16.39
N GLU A 318 -32.81 8.88 -16.68
CA GLU A 318 -33.07 7.75 -15.77
C GLU A 318 -31.77 7.01 -15.43
N TRP A 319 -30.96 6.68 -16.44
CA TRP A 319 -29.69 5.97 -16.27
C TRP A 319 -28.58 6.82 -15.65
N ALA A 320 -28.54 8.13 -15.87
CA ALA A 320 -27.63 9.05 -15.18
C ALA A 320 -27.87 9.00 -13.66
N HIS A 321 -29.11 9.21 -13.21
CA HIS A 321 -29.46 9.17 -11.80
C HIS A 321 -29.22 7.78 -11.15
N ALA A 322 -29.47 6.70 -11.89
CA ALA A 322 -29.13 5.35 -11.43
C ALA A 322 -27.61 5.17 -11.29
N ALA A 323 -26.82 5.60 -12.28
CA ALA A 323 -25.37 5.49 -12.26
C ALA A 323 -24.73 6.33 -11.13
N GLU A 324 -25.19 7.56 -10.89
CA GLU A 324 -24.70 8.43 -9.80
C GLU A 324 -25.00 7.92 -8.39
N SER A 325 -25.97 7.00 -8.27
CA SER A 325 -26.38 6.36 -7.02
C SER A 325 -25.66 5.03 -6.75
N PHE A 326 -25.12 4.37 -7.78
CA PHE A 326 -24.43 3.08 -7.65
C PHE A 326 -22.90 3.19 -7.82
N TYR A 327 -22.47 4.05 -8.73
CA TYR A 327 -21.06 4.26 -9.06
C TYR A 327 -20.55 5.58 -8.49
N VAL A 328 -19.23 5.66 -8.34
CA VAL A 328 -18.48 6.87 -8.03
C VAL A 328 -17.22 6.90 -8.90
N PRO A 329 -16.58 8.07 -9.11
CA PRO A 329 -15.34 8.17 -9.88
C PRO A 329 -14.27 7.18 -9.41
N TYR A 330 -13.46 6.67 -10.33
CA TYR A 330 -12.49 5.62 -10.02
C TYR A 330 -11.54 6.03 -8.88
N CYS A 331 -11.43 5.16 -7.88
CA CYS A 331 -10.70 5.39 -6.62
C CYS A 331 -11.17 6.57 -5.75
N SER A 332 -12.34 7.17 -6.00
CA SER A 332 -12.97 8.09 -5.04
C SER A 332 -13.58 7.35 -3.85
N HIS A 333 -14.00 8.11 -2.84
CA HIS A 333 -14.73 7.56 -1.70
C HIS A 333 -16.22 7.40 -2.04
N PRO A 334 -16.90 6.33 -1.59
CA PRO A 334 -18.33 6.13 -1.85
C PRO A 334 -19.18 7.17 -1.09
N LYS A 335 -20.26 7.65 -1.71
CA LYS A 335 -21.25 8.60 -1.14
C LYS A 335 -22.10 7.96 -0.02
N ARG A 336 -21.47 7.55 1.09
CA ARG A 336 -22.16 6.94 2.25
C ARG A 336 -22.79 8.03 3.12
N SER A 337 -24.12 8.16 3.03
CA SER A 337 -24.92 9.04 3.91
C SER A 337 -25.16 8.46 5.32
N ARG A 338 -24.71 7.23 5.56
CA ARG A 338 -24.79 6.51 6.84
C ARG A 338 -23.54 5.68 7.04
N THR A 339 -23.07 5.57 8.28
CA THR A 339 -22.02 4.62 8.66
C THR A 339 -22.56 3.19 8.70
N TYR A 340 -21.64 2.22 8.77
CA TYR A 340 -22.01 0.81 8.95
C TYR A 340 -22.74 0.62 10.30
N SER A 341 -22.24 1.29 11.35
CA SER A 341 -22.90 1.41 12.66
C SER A 341 -24.32 1.97 12.57
N ASP A 342 -24.58 3.07 11.84
CA ASP A 342 -25.95 3.63 11.70
C ASP A 342 -26.93 2.68 10.97
N THR A 343 -26.40 1.65 10.30
CA THR A 343 -27.16 0.70 9.49
C THR A 343 -27.44 -0.61 10.23
N PHE A 344 -26.57 -1.00 11.19
CA PHE A 344 -26.64 -2.31 11.88
C PHE A 344 -26.56 -2.23 13.42
N ASN A 345 -25.92 -1.20 14.00
CA ASN A 345 -25.72 -1.06 15.44
C ASN A 345 -26.83 -0.24 16.11
N LYS A 346 -28.09 -0.72 16.07
CA LYS A 346 -29.15 -0.18 16.96
C LYS A 346 -29.32 -0.96 18.26
N ASP A 347 -28.97 -2.24 18.28
CA ASP A 347 -29.19 -3.12 19.44
C ASP A 347 -27.89 -3.53 20.16
N THR A 348 -26.70 -3.17 19.64
CA THR A 348 -25.39 -3.54 20.21
C THR A 348 -24.95 -2.62 21.36
N SER A 349 -25.83 -2.38 22.33
CA SER A 349 -25.58 -1.54 23.52
C SER A 349 -24.77 -2.29 24.61
N SER A 350 -23.83 -3.14 24.21
CA SER A 350 -23.07 -4.04 25.10
C SER A 350 -21.74 -4.54 24.50
N GLY A 351 -20.67 -3.75 24.67
CA GLY A 351 -19.30 -4.27 24.88
C GLY A 351 -18.56 -5.00 23.74
N ALA A 352 -19.04 -4.98 22.50
CA ALA A 352 -18.35 -5.66 21.39
C ALA A 352 -17.10 -4.89 20.89
N ALA A 353 -15.92 -5.19 21.47
CA ALA A 353 -14.65 -4.59 21.08
C ALA A 353 -14.12 -5.02 19.69
N ASN A 354 -14.74 -6.02 19.07
CA ASN A 354 -14.43 -6.53 17.73
C ASN A 354 -15.55 -6.17 16.76
N ASN A 355 -15.22 -5.74 15.54
CA ASN A 355 -16.19 -5.36 14.48
C ASN A 355 -16.94 -6.55 13.84
N ILE A 356 -17.26 -7.58 14.64
CA ILE A 356 -17.99 -8.78 14.21
C ILE A 356 -19.47 -8.54 14.50
N VAL A 357 -20.17 -7.96 13.53
CA VAL A 357 -21.65 -7.92 13.56
C VAL A 357 -22.17 -9.31 13.22
N PRO A 358 -23.03 -9.94 14.05
CA PRO A 358 -23.71 -11.17 13.68
C PRO A 358 -24.56 -10.92 12.43
N LEU A 359 -24.30 -11.66 11.35
CA LEU A 359 -25.08 -11.62 10.12
C LEU A 359 -26.44 -12.31 10.36
N SER A 360 -27.31 -11.64 11.12
CA SER A 360 -28.61 -12.15 11.52
C SER A 360 -29.68 -11.74 10.52
N ASP A 361 -30.34 -12.74 9.92
CA ASP A 361 -31.43 -12.52 8.97
C ASP A 361 -32.62 -11.77 9.58
N ARG A 362 -32.70 -11.68 10.92
CA ARG A 362 -33.67 -10.92 11.73
C ARG A 362 -34.17 -9.62 11.11
N ILE A 363 -33.31 -8.77 10.55
CA ILE A 363 -33.75 -7.49 9.95
C ILE A 363 -34.57 -7.72 8.66
N ASN A 364 -34.19 -8.70 7.84
CA ASN A 364 -34.93 -9.09 6.64
C ASN A 364 -36.19 -9.90 6.99
N GLU A 365 -36.10 -10.77 8.00
CA GLU A 365 -37.23 -11.51 8.58
C GLU A 365 -38.29 -10.55 9.13
N GLN A 366 -37.92 -9.59 9.99
CA GLN A 366 -38.82 -8.56 10.53
C GLN A 366 -39.48 -7.74 9.40
N ARG A 367 -38.71 -7.31 8.39
CA ARG A 367 -39.25 -6.60 7.22
C ARG A 367 -40.23 -7.47 6.43
N SER A 368 -39.98 -8.76 6.31
CA SER A 368 -40.87 -9.71 5.65
C SER A 368 -42.13 -9.98 6.49
N ALA A 369 -42.00 -10.18 7.80
CA ALA A 369 -43.11 -10.38 8.72
C ALA A 369 -44.07 -9.19 8.71
N GLN A 370 -43.55 -7.96 8.85
CA GLN A 370 -44.35 -6.73 8.72
C GLN A 370 -44.99 -6.57 7.34
N ALA A 371 -44.35 -7.05 6.26
CA ALA A 371 -44.93 -7.00 4.92
C ALA A 371 -46.07 -8.03 4.77
N GLN A 372 -45.92 -9.24 5.29
CA GLN A 372 -46.97 -10.26 5.34
C GLN A 372 -48.14 -9.83 6.24
N GLU A 373 -47.87 -9.16 7.37
CA GLU A 373 -48.87 -8.56 8.26
C GLU A 373 -49.68 -7.47 7.53
N ARG A 374 -49.02 -6.55 6.82
CA ARG A 374 -49.70 -5.54 6.00
C ARG A 374 -50.56 -6.15 4.89
N VAL A 375 -50.16 -7.29 4.30
CA VAL A 375 -51.01 -8.05 3.35
C VAL A 375 -52.23 -8.62 4.05
N LYS A 376 -52.08 -9.29 5.20
CA LYS A 376 -53.20 -9.86 5.97
C LYS A 376 -54.20 -8.78 6.37
N ASN A 377 -53.73 -7.68 6.94
CA ASN A 377 -54.60 -6.58 7.41
C ASN A 377 -55.32 -5.89 6.23
N ALA A 378 -54.68 -5.77 5.06
CA ALA A 378 -55.32 -5.27 3.85
C ALA A 378 -56.35 -6.25 3.26
N LEU A 379 -56.14 -7.58 3.37
CA LEU A 379 -57.15 -8.58 3.01
C LEU A 379 -58.35 -8.50 3.92
N SER A 380 -58.17 -8.56 5.25
CA SER A 380 -59.28 -8.51 6.20
C SER A 380 -60.10 -7.22 6.07
N HIS A 381 -59.48 -6.10 5.66
CA HIS A 381 -60.19 -4.88 5.31
C HIS A 381 -61.01 -5.00 4.00
N LEU A 382 -60.47 -5.62 2.94
CA LEU A 382 -61.19 -5.89 1.69
C LEU A 382 -62.30 -6.95 1.85
N GLU A 383 -62.11 -7.90 2.76
CA GLU A 383 -63.08 -8.95 3.11
C GLU A 383 -64.23 -8.34 3.96
N ALA A 384 -63.92 -7.57 5.00
CA ALA A 384 -64.90 -6.89 5.84
C ALA A 384 -65.72 -5.81 5.09
N THR A 385 -65.14 -5.19 4.05
CA THR A 385 -65.87 -4.26 3.16
C THR A 385 -66.55 -4.95 1.97
N GLN A 386 -66.42 -6.28 1.83
CA GLN A 386 -66.93 -7.07 0.70
C GLN A 386 -66.42 -6.62 -0.69
N THR A 387 -65.27 -5.93 -0.75
CA THR A 387 -64.69 -5.38 -1.99
C THR A 387 -63.61 -6.26 -2.62
N LEU A 388 -63.29 -7.42 -2.03
CA LEU A 388 -62.20 -8.31 -2.46
C LEU A 388 -62.40 -8.88 -3.88
N PRO A 389 -61.59 -8.52 -4.89
CA PRO A 389 -61.79 -9.00 -6.26
C PRO A 389 -61.49 -10.50 -6.42
N THR A 390 -62.18 -11.16 -7.35
CA THR A 390 -61.97 -12.59 -7.69
C THR A 390 -60.74 -12.81 -8.57
N ALA A 391 -60.50 -11.94 -9.57
CA ALA A 391 -59.36 -12.05 -10.47
C ALA A 391 -58.04 -11.65 -9.79
N ALA A 392 -57.00 -12.49 -9.92
CA ALA A 392 -55.72 -12.32 -9.22
C ALA A 392 -55.05 -10.94 -9.46
N THR A 393 -54.98 -10.48 -10.71
CA THR A 393 -54.38 -9.17 -11.05
C THR A 393 -55.19 -7.99 -10.52
N ALA A 394 -56.52 -8.12 -10.44
CA ALA A 394 -57.39 -7.10 -9.83
C ALA A 394 -57.21 -7.08 -8.31
N ARG A 395 -57.16 -8.26 -7.66
CA ARG A 395 -56.89 -8.41 -6.23
C ARG A 395 -55.51 -7.85 -5.85
N ALA A 396 -54.47 -8.10 -6.66
CA ALA A 396 -53.15 -7.54 -6.45
C ALA A 396 -53.17 -6.00 -6.52
N LYS A 397 -53.86 -5.40 -7.52
CA LYS A 397 -54.04 -3.94 -7.60
C LYS A 397 -54.79 -3.38 -6.38
N ALA A 398 -55.87 -4.03 -5.96
CA ALA A 398 -56.63 -3.64 -4.77
C ALA A 398 -55.75 -3.65 -3.51
N LEU A 399 -55.00 -4.72 -3.26
CA LEU A 399 -54.10 -4.83 -2.11
C LEU A 399 -53.00 -3.76 -2.10
N ILE A 400 -52.46 -3.37 -3.26
CA ILE A 400 -51.47 -2.29 -3.37
C ILE A 400 -52.11 -0.92 -3.04
N ALA A 401 -53.37 -0.70 -3.45
CA ALA A 401 -54.11 0.51 -3.09
C ALA A 401 -54.46 0.55 -1.59
N THR A 402 -55.03 -0.53 -1.04
CA THR A 402 -55.42 -0.64 0.36
C THR A 402 -54.22 -0.58 1.31
N THR A 403 -53.07 -1.20 0.98
CA THR A 403 -51.86 -1.06 1.80
C THR A 403 -51.31 0.38 1.80
N LYS A 404 -51.37 1.08 0.66
CA LYS A 404 -51.04 2.51 0.60
C LYS A 404 -52.00 3.36 1.44
N GLN A 405 -53.30 3.06 1.42
CA GLN A 405 -54.33 3.78 2.17
C GLN A 405 -54.22 3.57 3.69
N LEU A 406 -54.03 2.32 4.14
CA LEU A 406 -53.99 1.97 5.57
C LEU A 406 -52.64 2.29 6.24
N PHE A 407 -51.52 2.20 5.51
CA PHE A 407 -50.17 2.28 6.09
C PHE A 407 -49.28 3.37 5.49
N GLY A 408 -49.76 4.14 4.51
CA GLY A 408 -48.95 5.11 3.75
C GLY A 408 -47.90 4.49 2.83
N VAL A 409 -47.75 3.15 2.83
CA VAL A 409 -46.65 2.42 2.19
C VAL A 409 -47.20 1.33 1.27
N THR A 410 -46.85 1.40 -0.01
CA THR A 410 -47.18 0.38 -1.03
C THR A 410 -46.31 -0.87 -0.91
N ILE A 411 -46.93 -2.04 -1.00
CA ILE A 411 -46.20 -3.30 -1.28
C ILE A 411 -45.97 -3.42 -2.79
N SER A 412 -44.80 -3.90 -3.23
CA SER A 412 -44.53 -4.06 -4.67
C SER A 412 -45.24 -5.28 -5.26
N HIS A 413 -45.65 -5.21 -6.53
CA HIS A 413 -46.23 -6.35 -7.25
C HIS A 413 -45.26 -7.55 -7.28
N LYS A 414 -43.94 -7.30 -7.39
CA LYS A 414 -42.89 -8.34 -7.31
C LYS A 414 -42.75 -8.95 -5.91
N THR A 415 -43.19 -8.27 -4.86
CA THR A 415 -43.26 -8.83 -3.49
C THR A 415 -44.47 -9.74 -3.33
N LEU A 416 -45.66 -9.31 -3.78
CA LEU A 416 -46.89 -10.10 -3.68
C LEU A 416 -46.80 -11.44 -4.41
N TYR A 417 -46.11 -11.49 -5.56
CA TYR A 417 -45.96 -12.70 -6.36
C TYR A 417 -44.78 -13.60 -5.93
N LYS A 418 -44.13 -13.33 -4.78
CA LYS A 418 -43.22 -14.31 -4.15
C LYS A 418 -44.03 -15.49 -3.62
N GLN A 419 -43.46 -16.71 -3.69
CA GLN A 419 -44.11 -17.94 -3.21
C GLN A 419 -44.67 -17.79 -1.78
N SER A 420 -43.86 -17.30 -0.84
CA SER A 420 -44.23 -17.06 0.58
C SER A 420 -45.21 -15.90 0.82
N TYR A 421 -45.74 -15.29 -0.24
CA TYR A 421 -46.76 -14.25 -0.18
C TYR A 421 -48.02 -14.68 -0.95
N LEU A 422 -47.89 -15.41 -2.07
CA LEU A 422 -49.03 -15.94 -2.83
C LEU A 422 -50.02 -16.72 -1.93
N ASP A 423 -49.50 -17.52 -1.01
CA ASP A 423 -50.29 -18.36 -0.09
C ASP A 423 -51.07 -17.55 0.97
N LEU A 424 -50.86 -16.24 1.03
CA LEU A 424 -51.59 -15.32 1.91
C LEU A 424 -52.75 -14.59 1.23
N TRP A 425 -52.78 -14.48 -0.11
CA TRP A 425 -53.74 -13.60 -0.80
C TRP A 425 -54.28 -14.13 -2.14
N HIS A 426 -53.55 -15.02 -2.81
CA HIS A 426 -53.85 -15.40 -4.19
C HIS A 426 -55.12 -16.26 -4.27
N PRO A 427 -56.09 -15.96 -5.16
CA PRO A 427 -57.40 -16.62 -5.17
C PRO A 427 -57.37 -18.16 -5.19
N LYS A 428 -56.41 -18.75 -5.91
CA LYS A 428 -56.26 -20.22 -6.01
C LYS A 428 -55.56 -20.89 -4.81
N ARG A 429 -55.08 -20.14 -3.81
CA ARG A 429 -54.30 -20.68 -2.68
C ARG A 429 -54.81 -20.26 -1.31
N HIS A 430 -55.30 -19.02 -1.17
CA HIS A 430 -55.92 -18.49 0.06
C HIS A 430 -56.98 -19.46 0.62
N ASN A 431 -57.84 -19.98 -0.26
CA ASN A 431 -58.97 -20.83 0.10
C ASN A 431 -58.58 -22.26 0.54
N GLN A 432 -57.35 -22.74 0.28
CA GLN A 432 -56.94 -24.11 0.64
C GLN A 432 -56.60 -24.27 2.13
N ARG A 433 -56.68 -23.21 2.94
CA ARG A 433 -56.23 -23.19 4.33
C ARG A 433 -57.36 -23.33 5.37
N CYS A 434 -58.61 -23.49 4.93
CA CYS A 434 -59.79 -23.43 5.80
C CYS A 434 -60.42 -24.79 6.16
N GLU A 435 -59.94 -25.89 5.60
CA GLU A 435 -60.49 -27.24 5.84
C GLU A 435 -59.48 -28.14 6.59
N ILE A 436 -59.53 -28.10 7.92
CA ILE A 436 -59.00 -29.17 8.78
C ILE A 436 -60.02 -29.41 9.89
N ASN A 437 -60.76 -30.53 9.79
CA ASN A 437 -61.68 -30.99 10.84
C ASN A 437 -60.93 -31.80 11.93
N GLN A 438 -61.65 -32.12 13.01
CA GLN A 438 -61.07 -32.58 14.28
C GLN A 438 -60.51 -34.03 14.28
N PRO A 439 -59.63 -34.39 15.24
CA PRO A 439 -58.90 -35.65 15.22
C PRO A 439 -59.46 -36.73 16.17
N GLU A 440 -59.65 -37.94 15.65
CA GLU A 440 -59.82 -39.21 16.39
C GLU A 440 -59.28 -40.36 15.51
N THR A 441 -58.93 -41.56 15.99
CA THR A 441 -58.30 -42.01 17.25
C THR A 441 -57.57 -43.33 16.92
N VAL A 442 -56.51 -43.68 17.66
CA VAL A 442 -55.64 -44.83 17.35
C VAL A 442 -56.34 -46.19 17.49
N SER A 443 -55.98 -47.16 16.65
CA SER A 443 -56.01 -48.60 16.99
C SER A 443 -54.97 -49.35 16.17
N ASN A 444 -54.24 -50.26 16.82
CA ASN A 444 -53.11 -50.95 16.22
C ASN A 444 -53.52 -52.28 15.58
N THR A 445 -52.92 -52.64 14.45
CA THR A 445 -52.47 -54.03 14.22
C THR A 445 -51.34 -54.07 13.20
N SER A 446 -50.16 -54.53 13.61
CA SER A 446 -49.04 -54.80 12.71
C SER A 446 -49.02 -56.28 12.36
N THR A 447 -48.95 -56.62 11.08
CA THR A 447 -48.47 -57.93 10.64
C THR A 447 -47.72 -57.73 9.32
N GLU A 448 -46.64 -58.48 9.12
CA GLU A 448 -45.53 -58.13 8.24
C GLU A 448 -45.40 -59.18 7.13
N SER A 449 -45.62 -58.79 5.87
CA SER A 449 -45.25 -59.57 4.67
C SER A 449 -45.47 -58.77 3.37
N GLU A 450 -44.83 -59.27 2.30
CA GLU A 450 -45.05 -58.95 0.88
C GLU A 450 -44.55 -57.58 0.36
N ILE A 451 -43.26 -57.55 -0.01
CA ILE A 451 -42.68 -56.59 -0.95
C ILE A 451 -42.20 -57.38 -2.18
N ALA A 452 -42.79 -57.15 -3.36
CA ALA A 452 -42.31 -57.70 -4.63
C ALA A 452 -42.64 -56.82 -5.84
N LEU A 453 -41.60 -56.51 -6.62
CA LEU A 453 -41.54 -56.04 -8.02
C LEU A 453 -42.75 -55.34 -8.68
N VAL A 454 -42.53 -54.08 -9.08
CA VAL A 454 -42.83 -53.60 -10.45
C VAL A 454 -41.64 -52.76 -10.94
N GLU A 455 -41.26 -52.91 -12.21
CA GLU A 455 -40.08 -52.29 -12.85
C GLU A 455 -40.35 -50.86 -13.39
N PRO A 456 -39.30 -50.05 -13.66
CA PRO A 456 -39.44 -48.67 -14.13
C PRO A 456 -39.93 -48.56 -15.59
N LEU A 457 -40.59 -47.43 -15.90
CA LEU A 457 -41.17 -47.12 -17.20
C LEU A 457 -40.10 -46.60 -18.19
N GLU A 458 -39.26 -47.49 -18.70
CA GLU A 458 -38.07 -47.12 -19.50
C GLU A 458 -38.20 -47.41 -21.01
N ASN A 459 -39.27 -48.08 -21.45
CA ASN A 459 -39.48 -48.53 -22.85
C ASN A 459 -40.62 -47.78 -23.55
N LEU A 460 -40.47 -46.47 -23.86
CA LEU A 460 -41.46 -45.75 -24.69
C LEU A 460 -40.93 -44.53 -25.49
N ILE A 461 -39.65 -44.52 -25.88
CA ILE A 461 -39.11 -43.61 -26.90
C ILE A 461 -38.22 -44.42 -27.85
N GLU A 462 -38.55 -44.44 -29.13
CA GLU A 462 -37.73 -45.03 -30.20
C GLU A 462 -36.68 -44.01 -30.69
N GLU A 463 -35.48 -44.47 -31.07
CA GLU A 463 -34.42 -43.60 -31.63
C GLU A 463 -34.66 -43.27 -33.11
N PRO A 464 -34.56 -42.00 -33.52
CA PRO A 464 -34.19 -41.62 -34.89
C PRO A 464 -32.68 -41.37 -35.02
N GLU A 465 -32.12 -41.68 -36.19
CA GLU A 465 -30.67 -41.70 -36.47
C GLU A 465 -29.92 -40.36 -36.29
N PRO A 466 -28.60 -40.40 -36.01
CA PRO A 466 -27.80 -39.21 -35.72
C PRO A 466 -27.51 -38.35 -36.97
N LEU A 467 -27.78 -37.05 -36.87
CA LEU A 467 -27.35 -36.03 -37.82
C LEU A 467 -26.19 -35.18 -37.27
N SER A 468 -25.39 -34.64 -38.19
CA SER A 468 -24.08 -34.05 -37.93
C SER A 468 -24.05 -32.90 -36.92
N ALA A 469 -23.06 -32.90 -36.05
CA ALA A 469 -22.71 -31.73 -35.25
C ALA A 469 -22.32 -30.54 -36.15
N GLN A 470 -22.98 -29.39 -35.92
CA GLN A 470 -22.49 -28.07 -36.32
C GLN A 470 -22.53 -27.15 -35.10
N ASP A 471 -21.55 -26.24 -35.04
CA ASP A 471 -21.27 -25.45 -33.83
C ASP A 471 -22.42 -24.54 -33.43
N SER A 472 -23.05 -24.85 -32.30
CA SER A 472 -23.87 -23.90 -31.56
C SER A 472 -22.96 -23.02 -30.71
N PRO A 473 -22.96 -21.67 -30.88
CA PRO A 473 -22.10 -20.81 -30.07
C PRO A 473 -22.52 -20.85 -28.60
N GLU A 474 -21.62 -21.28 -27.73
CA GLU A 474 -21.85 -21.27 -26.28
C GLU A 474 -22.20 -19.86 -25.79
N ILE A 475 -23.37 -19.70 -25.18
CA ILE A 475 -23.78 -18.44 -24.55
C ILE A 475 -22.92 -18.24 -23.29
N PRO A 476 -22.00 -17.25 -23.22
CA PRO A 476 -21.05 -17.15 -22.12
C PRO A 476 -21.75 -16.73 -20.82
N THR A 477 -22.15 -17.71 -20.02
CA THR A 477 -22.84 -17.48 -18.75
C THR A 477 -21.86 -16.86 -17.74
N PRO A 478 -22.08 -15.63 -17.26
CA PRO A 478 -21.13 -14.97 -16.38
C PRO A 478 -21.02 -15.71 -15.03
N PRO A 479 -19.80 -15.94 -14.50
CA PRO A 479 -19.60 -16.80 -13.35
C PRO A 479 -20.26 -16.24 -12.07
N PRO A 480 -20.92 -17.09 -11.25
CA PRO A 480 -21.70 -16.63 -10.11
C PRO A 480 -20.81 -16.07 -9.00
N TYR A 481 -20.83 -14.75 -8.84
CA TYR A 481 -20.08 -14.04 -7.80
C TYR A 481 -20.61 -14.38 -6.39
N MET A 482 -19.81 -15.16 -5.64
CA MET A 482 -19.91 -15.41 -4.20
C MET A 482 -21.32 -15.77 -3.68
N LYS A 483 -21.72 -17.03 -3.86
CA LYS A 483 -22.44 -17.72 -2.77
C LYS A 483 -21.46 -18.00 -1.63
N VAL A 484 -21.90 -17.80 -0.39
CA VAL A 484 -21.09 -18.08 0.81
C VAL A 484 -20.87 -19.59 0.90
N VAL A 485 -19.61 -20.03 0.90
CA VAL A 485 -19.25 -21.43 1.17
C VAL A 485 -19.28 -21.62 2.69
N HIS A 486 -20.21 -22.44 3.16
CA HIS A 486 -20.26 -22.86 4.55
C HIS A 486 -19.12 -23.86 4.80
N ALA A 487 -18.23 -23.57 5.74
CA ALA A 487 -17.18 -24.52 6.11
C ALA A 487 -17.82 -25.71 6.84
N LEU A 488 -17.66 -26.91 6.27
CA LEU A 488 -17.88 -28.19 6.94
C LEU A 488 -16.54 -28.94 7.00
N SER A 489 -16.44 -29.90 7.92
CA SER A 489 -15.15 -30.34 8.44
C SER A 489 -14.53 -31.54 7.70
N ALA A 490 -13.34 -31.32 7.16
CA ALA A 490 -12.21 -32.26 7.03
C ALA A 490 -12.37 -33.55 6.18
N SER A 491 -11.22 -34.21 6.01
CA SER A 491 -10.99 -35.49 5.30
C SER A 491 -10.97 -35.44 3.76
N ASP A 492 -10.20 -36.39 3.21
CA ASP A 492 -10.20 -36.90 1.83
C ASP A 492 -9.90 -35.92 0.68
N ALA A 493 -8.60 -35.73 0.42
CA ALA A 493 -8.06 -35.16 -0.82
C ALA A 493 -7.18 -36.19 -1.55
N PRO A 494 -7.59 -36.73 -2.71
CA PRO A 494 -6.78 -37.70 -3.46
C PRO A 494 -5.64 -37.03 -4.25
N GLN A 495 -4.56 -37.78 -4.45
CA GLN A 495 -3.35 -37.34 -5.16
C GLN A 495 -3.55 -37.25 -6.68
N ARG A 496 -2.72 -36.46 -7.37
CA ARG A 496 -2.49 -36.55 -8.82
C ARG A 496 -1.02 -36.34 -9.18
N HIS A 497 -0.53 -37.14 -10.13
CA HIS A 497 0.76 -36.96 -10.81
C HIS A 497 0.63 -36.04 -12.03
N PRO A 498 1.75 -35.51 -12.59
CA PRO A 498 1.78 -34.68 -13.79
C PRO A 498 2.24 -35.42 -15.06
N GLU A 499 1.53 -35.23 -16.19
CA GLU A 499 1.88 -35.55 -17.60
C GLU A 499 0.70 -35.05 -18.49
N ALA A 500 0.80 -34.76 -19.80
CA ALA A 500 1.89 -34.23 -20.65
C ALA A 500 1.37 -33.80 -22.05
N ALA A 501 2.15 -32.94 -22.74
CA ALA A 501 2.27 -32.78 -24.21
C ALA A 501 1.11 -32.20 -25.09
N GLY A 502 1.48 -31.76 -26.31
CA GLY A 502 0.64 -31.22 -27.40
C GLY A 502 0.72 -29.69 -27.56
N SER A 503 1.54 -29.07 -28.43
CA SER A 503 1.54 -29.03 -29.93
C SER A 503 0.47 -28.07 -30.53
N ASP A 504 0.73 -27.24 -31.54
CA ASP A 504 1.93 -27.11 -32.40
C ASP A 504 2.01 -25.76 -33.19
N PHE A 505 3.20 -25.44 -33.74
CA PHE A 505 3.50 -24.47 -34.85
C PHE A 505 2.98 -23.00 -34.73
N LYS A 506 3.42 -21.96 -35.48
CA LYS A 506 4.50 -21.60 -36.46
C LYS A 506 4.52 -20.05 -36.51
N GLU A 507 5.52 -19.26 -36.92
CA GLU A 507 6.99 -19.28 -37.14
C GLU A 507 7.39 -17.76 -37.18
N GLY A 508 8.60 -17.22 -37.38
CA GLY A 508 9.98 -17.61 -37.74
C GLY A 508 10.70 -16.28 -38.15
N TYR A 509 12.02 -16.12 -38.35
CA TYR A 509 13.21 -16.95 -38.20
C TYR A 509 14.45 -16.00 -38.16
N GLY A 510 15.58 -16.38 -37.57
CA GLY A 510 16.77 -15.51 -37.50
C GLY A 510 17.94 -16.11 -36.74
N GLU A 511 18.83 -16.80 -37.45
CA GLU A 511 20.07 -17.41 -36.95
C GLU A 511 21.16 -16.32 -36.76
N GLU A 512 22.25 -16.49 -36.01
CA GLU A 512 22.89 -17.71 -35.46
C GLU A 512 23.06 -17.62 -33.91
N LYS A 513 23.80 -18.46 -33.17
CA LYS A 513 24.69 -19.61 -33.47
C LYS A 513 24.71 -20.60 -32.29
N ALA A 514 25.12 -21.84 -32.52
CA ALA A 514 25.17 -22.89 -31.49
C ALA A 514 26.53 -22.97 -30.77
N VAL A 515 26.49 -23.27 -29.46
CA VAL A 515 27.60 -23.78 -28.63
C VAL A 515 27.02 -24.90 -27.77
N GLU A 516 27.73 -26.03 -27.64
CA GLU A 516 27.24 -27.19 -26.89
C GLU A 516 27.24 -26.95 -25.37
N PRO A 517 26.22 -27.42 -24.62
CA PRO A 517 26.15 -27.26 -23.17
C PRO A 517 26.98 -28.34 -22.45
N SER A 518 28.20 -27.99 -22.01
CA SER A 518 28.93 -28.81 -21.04
C SER A 518 28.18 -28.89 -19.70
N SER A 519 28.23 -30.05 -19.06
CA SER A 519 27.60 -30.31 -17.76
C SER A 519 28.14 -29.46 -16.61
N GLU A 520 27.40 -29.47 -15.50
CA GLU A 520 27.65 -28.78 -14.20
C GLU A 520 27.16 -27.33 -14.09
N VAL A 521 25.96 -27.18 -13.49
CA VAL A 521 25.50 -25.89 -12.94
C VAL A 521 26.23 -25.65 -11.61
N PRO A 522 27.00 -24.55 -11.45
CA PRO A 522 27.75 -24.29 -10.22
C PRO A 522 26.86 -24.29 -8.97
N LEU A 523 27.36 -24.92 -7.89
CA LEU A 523 26.64 -25.07 -6.61
C LEU A 523 26.09 -23.74 -6.08
N PHE A 524 26.83 -22.65 -6.29
CA PHE A 524 26.46 -21.27 -5.97
C PHE A 524 25.10 -20.85 -6.57
N ILE A 525 24.78 -21.25 -7.79
CA ILE A 525 23.50 -20.89 -8.44
C ILE A 525 22.33 -21.63 -7.80
N GLN A 526 22.49 -22.94 -7.51
CA GLN A 526 21.48 -23.72 -6.80
C GLN A 526 21.21 -23.15 -5.39
N VAL A 527 22.27 -22.73 -4.70
CA VAL A 527 22.21 -22.03 -3.41
C VAL A 527 21.41 -20.73 -3.48
N GLN A 528 21.66 -19.86 -4.48
CA GLN A 528 20.95 -18.58 -4.59
C GLN A 528 19.45 -18.74 -4.87
N VAL A 529 19.06 -19.74 -5.68
CA VAL A 529 17.64 -20.10 -5.89
C VAL A 529 17.00 -20.52 -4.55
N LYS A 530 17.61 -21.45 -3.82
CA LYS A 530 17.14 -21.89 -2.50
C LYS A 530 17.10 -20.76 -1.46
N ARG A 531 18.00 -19.78 -1.52
CA ARG A 531 18.03 -18.60 -0.61
C ARG A 531 16.83 -17.66 -0.79
N LEU A 532 16.12 -17.74 -1.91
CA LEU A 532 14.89 -16.98 -2.19
C LEU A 532 13.61 -17.68 -1.70
N GLU A 533 13.62 -19.01 -1.52
CA GLU A 533 12.45 -19.80 -1.15
C GLU A 533 12.09 -19.65 0.33
N TRP A 534 13.05 -19.86 1.24
CA TRP A 534 12.78 -19.76 2.68
C TRP A 534 12.33 -18.35 3.10
N ARG A 535 12.81 -17.31 2.42
CA ARG A 535 12.41 -15.90 2.62
C ARG A 535 10.93 -15.64 2.30
N ARG A 536 10.22 -16.58 1.66
CA ARG A 536 8.77 -16.53 1.39
C ARG A 536 7.96 -17.34 2.42
N MET A 537 8.60 -18.18 3.23
CA MET A 537 7.94 -18.99 4.25
C MET A 537 7.66 -18.18 5.51
N LYS A 538 6.44 -18.27 6.06
CA LYS A 538 5.96 -17.47 7.20
C LYS A 538 5.87 -18.22 8.53
N ASN A 539 6.18 -19.52 8.54
CA ASN A 539 6.09 -20.36 9.74
C ASN A 539 7.42 -21.08 9.98
N ARG A 540 7.95 -20.96 11.20
CA ARG A 540 9.18 -21.58 11.68
C ARG A 540 9.22 -23.10 11.48
N ILE A 541 8.09 -23.79 11.65
CA ILE A 541 7.97 -25.25 11.47
C ILE A 541 8.35 -25.67 10.04
N ASN A 542 7.98 -24.87 9.04
CA ASN A 542 8.30 -25.16 7.64
C ASN A 542 9.78 -24.91 7.33
N ILE A 543 10.39 -23.93 8.00
CA ILE A 543 11.83 -23.62 7.86
C ILE A 543 12.67 -24.74 8.48
N GLU A 544 12.34 -25.18 9.70
CA GLU A 544 13.07 -26.27 10.39
C GLU A 544 12.93 -27.61 9.67
N ARG A 545 11.82 -27.84 8.96
CA ARG A 545 11.67 -28.97 8.02
C ARG A 545 12.55 -28.81 6.78
N TRP A 546 12.45 -27.68 6.08
CA TRP A 546 13.19 -27.40 4.84
C TRP A 546 14.72 -27.45 5.02
N VAL A 547 15.24 -27.04 6.20
CA VAL A 547 16.65 -27.20 6.56
C VAL A 547 17.03 -28.68 6.64
N ARG A 548 16.24 -29.50 7.34
CA ARG A 548 16.48 -30.96 7.47
C ARG A 548 16.43 -31.70 6.13
N GLU A 549 15.65 -31.18 5.18
CA GLU A 549 15.47 -31.72 3.83
C GLU A 549 16.44 -31.11 2.79
N THR A 550 17.34 -30.21 3.19
CA THR A 550 18.31 -29.56 2.28
C THR A 550 19.76 -29.88 2.70
N PRO A 551 20.49 -30.72 1.95
CA PRO A 551 21.90 -31.00 2.20
C PRO A 551 22.76 -29.72 2.22
N GLY A 552 23.73 -29.67 3.14
CA GLY A 552 24.68 -28.55 3.28
C GLY A 552 24.11 -27.27 3.90
N VAL A 553 22.91 -27.31 4.49
CA VAL A 553 22.30 -26.18 5.22
C VAL A 553 22.05 -26.57 6.68
N VAL A 554 22.48 -25.73 7.61
CA VAL A 554 22.35 -25.92 9.06
C VAL A 554 21.60 -24.76 9.71
N MET A 555 20.90 -25.04 10.82
CA MET A 555 20.08 -24.03 11.51
C MET A 555 20.87 -23.37 12.64
N THR A 556 21.09 -22.05 12.55
CA THR A 556 21.74 -21.24 13.58
C THR A 556 20.73 -20.42 14.38
N SER A 557 21.18 -19.76 15.44
CA SER A 557 20.40 -18.75 16.18
C SER A 557 19.93 -17.57 15.32
N ASN A 558 20.58 -17.32 14.19
CA ASN A 558 20.24 -16.27 13.21
C ASN A 558 19.45 -16.80 11.99
N GLY A 559 19.12 -18.11 11.97
CA GLY A 559 18.42 -18.78 10.87
C GLY A 559 19.28 -19.77 10.06
N PRO A 560 18.80 -20.22 8.89
CA PRO A 560 19.54 -21.17 8.04
C PRO A 560 20.80 -20.56 7.43
N VAL A 561 21.92 -21.28 7.53
CA VAL A 561 23.26 -20.90 7.04
C VAL A 561 23.89 -22.10 6.33
N LEU A 562 24.80 -21.90 5.37
CA LEU A 562 25.50 -23.02 4.74
C LEU A 562 26.51 -23.64 5.69
N GLU A 563 26.65 -24.95 5.64
CA GLU A 563 27.61 -25.72 6.46
C GLU A 563 29.06 -25.26 6.22
N THR A 564 29.37 -24.86 4.97
CA THR A 564 30.67 -24.24 4.60
C THR A 564 30.85 -22.80 5.09
N GLU A 565 29.77 -22.04 5.32
CA GLU A 565 29.85 -20.70 5.93
C GLU A 565 30.19 -20.80 7.43
N VAL A 566 29.82 -21.90 8.11
CA VAL A 566 30.11 -22.11 9.55
C VAL A 566 31.59 -22.42 9.80
N VAL A 567 32.20 -23.29 8.98
CA VAL A 567 33.61 -23.71 9.15
C VAL A 567 34.59 -22.53 9.08
N GLN A 568 34.30 -21.51 8.28
CA GLN A 568 35.14 -20.31 8.19
C GLN A 568 35.15 -19.47 9.48
N THR A 569 34.14 -19.57 10.33
CA THR A 569 34.07 -18.83 11.60
C THR A 569 34.95 -19.42 12.71
N GLU A 570 35.17 -20.74 12.73
CA GLU A 570 35.92 -21.40 13.81
C GLU A 570 37.45 -21.38 13.59
N VAL A 571 37.90 -21.44 12.33
CA VAL A 571 39.34 -21.47 11.98
C VAL A 571 40.08 -20.16 12.31
N VAL A 572 39.36 -19.04 12.48
CA VAL A 572 39.97 -17.72 12.73
C VAL A 572 40.39 -17.53 14.20
N GLN A 573 39.96 -18.39 15.14
CA GLN A 573 40.23 -18.19 16.58
C GLN A 573 41.45 -18.95 17.15
N SER A 574 42.30 -19.58 16.35
CA SER A 574 43.45 -20.34 16.88
C SER A 574 44.71 -20.40 16.00
N GLN A 575 45.59 -19.39 16.12
CA GLN A 575 47.01 -19.56 16.55
C GLN A 575 47.79 -18.22 16.56
N PRO A 576 48.78 -18.05 17.46
CA PRO A 576 49.74 -16.95 17.41
C PRO A 576 50.99 -17.32 16.59
N VAL A 577 51.59 -16.34 15.90
CA VAL A 577 52.88 -16.51 15.20
C VAL A 577 53.87 -15.44 15.67
N LEU A 578 54.99 -15.89 16.25
CA LEU A 578 56.13 -15.05 16.64
C LEU A 578 57.04 -14.77 15.45
N LYS A 579 57.63 -13.55 15.41
CA LYS A 579 58.93 -13.29 14.76
C LYS A 579 59.71 -12.18 15.47
N GLU A 580 60.82 -12.59 16.07
CA GLU A 580 62.02 -11.78 16.32
C GLU A 580 62.82 -11.69 14.99
N ASP A 581 63.85 -10.87 14.76
CA ASP A 581 64.62 -9.87 15.55
C ASP A 581 64.65 -8.54 14.75
N ALA A 582 64.90 -7.35 15.32
CA ALA A 582 66.22 -6.75 15.63
C ALA A 582 66.06 -5.19 15.65
N ILE A 583 66.99 -4.26 15.94
CA ILE A 583 68.19 -4.03 16.80
C ILE A 583 68.44 -2.50 16.62
N ALA A 584 68.69 -1.63 17.61
CA ALA A 584 68.73 -1.69 19.07
C ALA A 584 67.79 -0.56 19.63
N SER A 585 68.01 0.22 20.71
CA SER A 585 69.09 0.45 21.68
C SER A 585 68.56 0.96 23.03
N SER A 586 69.41 0.99 24.05
CA SER A 586 69.06 1.13 25.49
C SER A 586 69.62 2.44 26.11
N PRO A 587 69.55 2.70 27.46
CA PRO A 587 68.85 2.00 28.56
C PRO A 587 68.16 2.93 29.61
N MET A 588 67.73 2.33 30.74
CA MET A 588 67.41 2.89 32.09
C MET A 588 65.99 3.43 32.37
N SER A 589 65.39 3.22 33.56
CA SER A 589 65.82 2.49 34.77
C SER A 589 64.67 1.83 35.57
N GLU A 590 65.00 0.68 36.19
CA GLU A 590 64.53 0.16 37.49
C GLU A 590 63.03 0.17 37.89
N ASN A 591 62.49 -1.05 38.01
CA ASN A 591 61.40 -1.48 38.91
C ASN A 591 62.05 -2.03 40.21
N PRO A 592 61.38 -2.21 41.37
CA PRO A 592 60.87 -3.58 41.67
C PRO A 592 59.75 -3.77 42.75
N ARG A 593 59.23 -5.02 42.81
CA ARG A 593 58.47 -5.74 43.88
C ARG A 593 56.93 -5.48 43.92
N LEU A 594 56.02 -6.49 43.95
CA LEU A 594 55.92 -7.83 44.59
C LEU A 594 55.71 -7.73 46.13
N ILE A 595 54.83 -8.46 46.84
CA ILE A 595 54.24 -9.83 46.73
C ILE A 595 52.76 -9.84 47.22
N PRO A 596 51.89 -10.82 46.84
CA PRO A 596 50.44 -10.84 47.15
C PRO A 596 49.98 -11.85 48.24
N VAL A 597 48.69 -11.76 48.60
CA VAL A 597 47.86 -12.76 49.32
C VAL A 597 46.42 -12.62 48.74
N GLY A 598 45.57 -13.64 48.56
CA GLY A 598 45.70 -15.08 48.82
C GLY A 598 44.45 -15.62 49.54
N GLY A 599 43.53 -16.26 48.83
CA GLY A 599 42.30 -16.84 49.40
C GLY A 599 41.37 -17.42 48.33
N ASN A 600 40.85 -18.62 48.56
CA ASN A 600 39.97 -19.38 47.65
C ASN A 600 39.12 -20.34 48.48
N LEU A 601 38.00 -20.82 47.91
CA LEU A 601 37.05 -21.79 48.50
C LEU A 601 36.24 -21.22 49.71
N ASP A 602 35.04 -21.70 50.05
CA ASP A 602 34.29 -22.84 49.51
C ASP A 602 32.75 -22.60 49.49
N ASN A 603 32.00 -23.49 48.86
CA ASN A 603 30.52 -23.44 48.76
C ASN A 603 29.84 -24.47 49.67
N PRO A 604 28.69 -24.15 50.30
CA PRO A 604 27.73 -25.21 50.61
C PRO A 604 26.24 -24.88 50.38
N ASP A 605 25.65 -25.68 49.48
CA ASP A 605 24.35 -26.37 49.61
C ASP A 605 22.99 -25.63 49.51
N VAL A 606 21.94 -26.43 49.35
CA VAL A 606 20.60 -26.04 48.88
C VAL A 606 19.51 -26.51 49.86
N SER A 607 18.61 -25.62 50.27
CA SER A 607 17.19 -25.99 50.49
C SER A 607 16.23 -24.81 50.71
N SER A 608 15.03 -24.96 50.13
CA SER A 608 13.74 -24.36 50.53
C SER A 608 13.68 -22.88 50.98
N ILE A 609 13.18 -22.03 50.07
CA ILE A 609 11.92 -21.28 50.28
C ILE A 609 11.11 -21.41 48.98
N SER A 610 9.79 -21.50 49.06
CA SER A 610 8.90 -21.65 47.90
C SER A 610 7.78 -20.62 47.93
N GLN A 611 7.18 -20.39 46.75
CA GLN A 611 6.10 -19.42 46.47
C GLN A 611 6.55 -17.94 46.50
N ALA A 612 6.05 -17.03 45.65
CA ALA A 612 5.05 -17.18 44.59
C ALA A 612 5.54 -16.60 43.23
N GLN A 613 5.30 -17.33 42.14
CA GLN A 613 5.70 -16.91 40.79
C GLN A 613 4.63 -16.01 40.13
N ASN A 614 4.71 -14.69 40.33
CA ASN A 614 4.11 -13.73 39.40
C ASN A 614 5.11 -13.45 38.25
N GLY A 615 5.13 -14.35 37.26
CA GLY A 615 6.10 -14.34 36.17
C GLY A 615 5.88 -13.21 35.16
N ALA A 616 6.54 -12.06 35.37
CA ALA A 616 6.76 -11.08 34.33
C ALA A 616 7.82 -11.60 33.35
N ALA A 617 7.48 -11.74 32.08
CA ALA A 617 8.43 -12.16 31.04
C ALA A 617 9.41 -11.01 30.71
N PRO A 618 10.73 -11.28 30.59
CA PRO A 618 11.68 -10.32 30.03
C PRO A 618 11.43 -10.16 28.52
N ILE A 619 11.40 -8.91 28.06
CA ILE A 619 11.06 -8.57 26.65
C ILE A 619 12.25 -7.94 25.90
N GLY A 620 13.30 -7.53 26.62
CA GLY A 620 14.51 -6.92 26.05
C GLY A 620 15.82 -7.57 26.50
N LYS A 621 16.92 -7.12 25.90
CA LYS A 621 18.28 -7.30 26.44
C LYS A 621 18.46 -6.45 27.70
N LYS A 622 19.53 -6.68 28.47
CA LYS A 622 19.99 -5.73 29.48
C LYS A 622 20.20 -4.34 28.86
N CYS A 623 19.82 -3.30 29.59
CA CYS A 623 19.96 -1.89 29.21
C CYS A 623 20.48 -1.09 30.41
N LEU A 624 21.34 -0.11 30.16
CA LEU A 624 21.77 0.86 31.16
C LEU A 624 20.70 1.96 31.29
N ILE A 625 20.30 2.26 32.52
CA ILE A 625 19.43 3.40 32.84
C ILE A 625 20.12 4.34 33.83
N GLN A 626 19.79 5.62 33.73
CA GLN A 626 20.44 6.69 34.48
C GLN A 626 19.55 7.16 35.64
N GLN A 627 20.06 7.19 36.86
CA GLN A 627 19.47 7.95 37.96
C GLN A 627 20.17 9.30 38.09
N ILE A 628 19.40 10.37 38.33
CA ILE A 628 19.93 11.69 38.67
C ILE A 628 19.40 12.07 40.06
N THR A 629 20.30 12.20 41.03
CA THR A 629 19.99 12.63 42.41
C THR A 629 20.65 13.96 42.72
N GLY A 630 20.08 14.74 43.65
CA GLY A 630 20.58 16.06 44.04
C GLY A 630 19.70 17.24 43.59
N THR A 631 20.26 18.44 43.61
CA THR A 631 19.55 19.70 43.26
C THR A 631 20.02 20.23 41.90
N HIS A 632 19.50 21.36 41.42
CA HIS A 632 19.91 21.93 40.12
C HIS A 632 21.39 22.42 40.10
N LEU A 633 22.05 22.54 41.26
CA LEU A 633 23.45 23.01 41.35
C LEU A 633 24.45 21.89 41.66
N ASP A 634 24.01 20.82 42.34
CA ASP A 634 24.79 19.61 42.61
C ASP A 634 23.97 18.38 42.19
N GLN A 635 24.36 17.75 41.08
CA GLN A 635 23.73 16.52 40.56
C GLN A 635 24.72 15.36 40.53
N THR A 636 24.38 14.28 41.23
CA THR A 636 25.07 13.00 41.16
C THR A 636 24.38 12.13 40.11
N ILE A 637 25.18 11.53 39.23
CA ILE A 637 24.72 10.62 38.18
C ILE A 637 25.14 9.20 38.54
N GLU A 638 24.18 8.29 38.61
CA GLU A 638 24.43 6.85 38.80
C GLU A 638 23.89 6.05 37.61
N TRP A 639 24.61 4.99 37.25
CA TRP A 639 24.34 4.14 36.09
C TRP A 639 24.08 2.72 36.55
N VAL A 640 22.90 2.18 36.24
CA VAL A 640 22.48 0.85 36.71
C VAL A 640 22.03 0.01 35.53
N GLU A 641 22.47 -1.25 35.49
CA GLU A 641 21.92 -2.23 34.55
C GLU A 641 20.52 -2.66 34.99
N ALA A 642 19.59 -2.69 34.03
CA ALA A 642 18.22 -3.13 34.26
C ALA A 642 17.72 -3.99 33.10
N VAL A 643 16.61 -4.69 33.31
CA VAL A 643 15.92 -5.47 32.27
C VAL A 643 14.50 -4.94 32.07
N MET A 644 14.12 -4.70 30.82
CA MET A 644 12.76 -4.27 30.48
C MET A 644 11.78 -5.46 30.50
N VAL A 645 10.67 -5.28 31.22
CA VAL A 645 9.70 -6.33 31.55
C VAL A 645 8.27 -5.81 31.43
N SER A 646 7.35 -6.66 30.95
CA SER A 646 5.91 -6.37 31.00
C SER A 646 5.33 -6.77 32.35
N ILE A 647 4.68 -5.83 33.05
CA ILE A 647 3.93 -6.13 34.27
C ILE A 647 2.60 -6.82 33.88
N PRO A 648 2.29 -8.02 34.43
CA PRO A 648 0.95 -8.60 34.31
C PRO A 648 -0.06 -7.79 35.13
N ASN A 649 -1.19 -7.38 34.52
CA ASN A 649 -2.24 -6.56 35.14
C ASN A 649 -1.74 -5.25 35.81
N PRO A 650 -1.24 -4.27 35.04
CA PRO A 650 -1.03 -2.92 35.57
C PRO A 650 -2.39 -2.29 35.93
N PRO A 651 -2.52 -1.52 37.04
CA PRO A 651 -3.80 -0.97 37.49
C PRO A 651 -4.39 0.12 36.57
N ARG A 652 -3.64 0.53 35.54
CA ARG A 652 -4.11 1.29 34.36
C ARG A 652 -3.38 0.75 33.13
N GLN A 653 -4.03 0.76 31.97
CA GLN A 653 -3.47 0.22 30.72
C GLN A 653 -2.12 0.87 30.34
N GLY A 654 -1.18 0.06 29.84
CA GLY A 654 -0.06 0.53 29.00
C GLY A 654 1.27 0.87 29.69
N TYR A 655 1.40 0.69 31.01
CA TYR A 655 2.65 1.01 31.70
C TYR A 655 3.71 -0.09 31.55
N TRP A 656 4.86 0.30 31.02
CA TRP A 656 6.10 -0.49 30.99
C TRP A 656 6.98 -0.15 32.19
N ALA A 657 7.82 -1.09 32.61
CA ALA A 657 8.77 -0.88 33.70
C ALA A 657 10.12 -1.57 33.43
N PHE A 658 11.14 -1.05 34.09
CA PHE A 658 12.41 -1.74 34.31
C PHE A 658 12.34 -2.49 35.63
N LYS A 659 12.98 -3.66 35.67
CA LYS A 659 13.37 -4.30 36.93
C LYS A 659 14.88 -4.14 37.11
N LEU A 660 15.28 -3.61 38.25
CA LEU A 660 16.69 -3.51 38.66
C LEU A 660 17.20 -4.87 39.13
N ASP A 661 18.52 -5.09 39.11
CA ASP A 661 19.14 -6.29 39.69
C ASP A 661 18.91 -6.37 41.23
N SER A 662 18.57 -5.27 41.90
CA SER A 662 18.08 -5.23 43.30
C SER A 662 16.67 -5.82 43.50
N GLY A 663 15.93 -6.07 42.43
CA GLY A 663 14.55 -6.54 42.45
C GLY A 663 13.48 -5.44 42.40
N GLU A 664 13.86 -4.18 42.54
CA GLU A 664 12.97 -3.01 42.50
C GLU A 664 12.42 -2.73 41.08
N TRP A 665 11.27 -2.06 41.01
CA TRP A 665 10.52 -1.78 39.78
C TRP A 665 10.42 -0.28 39.49
N VAL A 666 11.02 0.16 38.38
CA VAL A 666 11.06 1.57 37.97
C VAL A 666 10.13 1.77 36.75
N PRO A 667 9.07 2.60 36.83
CA PRO A 667 8.18 2.84 35.70
C PRO A 667 8.87 3.67 34.61
N ILE A 668 8.62 3.36 33.34
CA ILE A 668 9.23 4.11 32.20
C ILE A 668 8.62 5.52 32.05
N PHE A 669 7.41 5.74 32.57
CA PHE A 669 6.71 7.03 32.49
C PHE A 669 6.14 7.45 33.86
N GLY A 670 6.68 8.53 34.43
CA GLY A 670 6.30 9.11 35.71
C GLY A 670 7.26 10.23 36.12
N GLU A 671 7.03 10.86 37.29
CA GLU A 671 7.90 11.91 37.85
C GLU A 671 9.17 11.35 38.56
N SER A 672 9.48 10.07 38.34
CA SER A 672 10.64 9.38 38.90
C SER A 672 11.97 9.90 38.35
N GLN A 673 13.01 9.91 39.21
CA GLN A 673 14.38 10.40 38.94
C GLN A 673 15.20 9.59 37.91
N TRP A 674 14.54 8.70 37.17
CA TRP A 674 15.17 7.74 36.26
C TRP A 674 14.85 8.10 34.80
N ARG A 675 15.85 7.99 33.92
CA ARG A 675 15.67 8.20 32.48
C ARG A 675 16.22 7.02 31.68
N LEU A 676 15.44 6.62 30.67
CA LEU A 676 15.90 5.77 29.57
C LEU A 676 16.60 6.65 28.53
N LEU A 677 17.67 6.10 27.93
CA LEU A 677 18.42 6.65 26.80
C LEU A 677 18.24 5.76 25.56
#